data_AF-A0A936MG34-F1
#
_entry.id   AF-A0A936MG34-F1
#
_cell.length_a   1.000
_cell.length_b   1.000
_cell.length_c   1.000
_cell.angle_alpha   90.00
_cell.angle_beta   90.00
_cell.angle_gamma   90.00
#
_symmetry.space_group_name_H-M   'P 1'
#
loop_
_entity.id
_entity.type
_entity.pdbx_description
1 polymer ?
#
loop_
_entity_poly.entity_id
_entity_poly.type
_entity_poly.pdbx_seq_one_letter_code
_entity_poly.pdbx_strand_id
1 'polypeptide(L)'
;MTKPNSMRFANFAGTFQFMVRDDADLAKIDALDPARWAATSAPLADFQCDPAFATALDPDGTGRVRVSQLIGARDWLFARLSTRTGLAAKSDALTLSHVDTSSEAGAKLRAAAKRVIKARKLENTAKLPLTELRAYREAVMKTLENGDGIVPPEVVPEAEVAQCIKDIVATTGGSKDGSGSDGVGQADLDKFVARANVWLEWKAKRASVVPWGDETEAAAAMIASLDGKIEEFFWHCDLLRQQGTEALHLKEDELRALSAKDAAAIEKYMAESPLATPVGTGILAFGDGGQINPVYRASLEALRAGVLSKTIGPASRELTRAAWRETKAIFAGFMQWQKDKPAEPFDAIGEDKLKALLAGPIPARIVHFINVDKAVADNIAQLAELDKLIVMQRWLIEMVNNFVNFSSVYHPEATALVEMGSLVIDGRRLDFCLKVANTDAHKKLAEESLIYLVYASITDKEGAAPAYTVVAPVTAGGRGRLRVGKRGIFIDIKGKEWDAQITHIAENPISVVEAMFAPFRKLSQMVSKKIEDWIGSAQADQEKAMTASADKAVVDAQKGAEKAAKDVAAAKAPPPAAAPPPAAAPAPGAPKAEAKGLDVNSLILGGGIAVAGISSALGAIFGLFTSLAGILAIAGIIGVVLGLSALIGWLKLRKRDMSLIFEASGWAMNITMTINRGVARLFTFTPHLPAGAVLDRIDTLETAEDRAERRRQRVRLVLVNAVALIAIYWYVGAKFPHPAGLAPYLHAWPVQEAAVPPSANTNAQP
;
A
#
# COMPACT_ATOMS: atom_id res chain seq x y z
N MET A 1 -33.37 30.41 -14.27
CA MET A 1 -33.81 29.18 -14.93
C MET A 1 -32.66 28.63 -15.77
N THR A 2 -31.98 27.58 -15.32
CA THR A 2 -30.91 26.91 -16.07
C THR A 2 -31.50 26.08 -17.20
N LYS A 3 -30.97 26.18 -18.43
CA LYS A 3 -31.41 25.36 -19.56
C LYS A 3 -31.31 23.87 -19.17
N PRO A 4 -32.32 23.03 -19.49
CA PRO A 4 -32.39 21.63 -19.07
C PRO A 4 -31.26 20.72 -19.58
N ASN A 5 -30.27 21.25 -20.31
CA ASN A 5 -29.11 20.51 -20.81
C ASN A 5 -27.74 21.12 -20.49
N SER A 6 -27.64 22.22 -19.74
CA SER A 6 -26.33 22.83 -19.46
C SER A 6 -25.51 22.05 -18.44
N MET A 7 -24.23 21.78 -18.73
CA MET A 7 -23.26 21.31 -17.73
C MET A 7 -23.12 22.35 -16.61
N ARG A 8 -23.15 21.91 -15.35
CA ARG A 8 -22.96 22.79 -14.19
C ARG A 8 -21.56 22.62 -13.63
N PHE A 9 -20.83 23.73 -13.53
CA PHE A 9 -19.56 23.79 -12.82
C PHE A 9 -19.76 24.51 -11.48
N ALA A 10 -19.20 23.97 -10.41
CA ALA A 10 -19.19 24.61 -9.09
C ALA A 10 -17.76 25.02 -8.72
N ASN A 11 -17.64 26.13 -8.00
CA ASN A 11 -16.35 26.64 -7.52
C ASN A 11 -16.04 26.01 -6.16
N PHE A 12 -14.99 25.17 -6.12
CA PHE A 12 -14.41 24.64 -4.89
C PHE A 12 -13.07 25.33 -4.66
N ALA A 13 -13.05 26.24 -3.69
CA ALA A 13 -11.84 26.94 -3.24
C ALA A 13 -11.01 27.65 -4.34
N GLY A 14 -11.65 28.12 -5.41
CA GLY A 14 -11.00 28.81 -6.53
C GLY A 14 -10.95 27.99 -7.83
N THR A 15 -11.25 26.70 -7.77
CA THR A 15 -11.23 25.79 -8.93
C THR A 15 -12.65 25.41 -9.33
N PHE A 16 -13.02 25.62 -10.60
CA PHE A 16 -14.32 25.22 -11.13
C PHE A 16 -14.30 23.75 -11.58
N GLN A 17 -15.17 22.93 -11.01
CA GLN A 17 -15.25 21.48 -11.29
C GLN A 17 -16.64 21.10 -11.78
N PHE A 18 -16.72 20.15 -12.72
CA PHE A 18 -17.99 19.66 -13.26
C PHE A 18 -18.74 18.86 -12.20
N MET A 19 -20.01 19.22 -11.93
CA MET A 19 -20.84 18.55 -10.93
C MET A 19 -21.61 17.39 -11.56
N VAL A 20 -21.48 16.20 -10.98
CA VAL A 20 -22.22 15.01 -11.41
C VAL A 20 -23.25 14.62 -10.35
N ARG A 21 -24.51 14.99 -10.58
CA ARG A 21 -25.59 14.81 -9.58
C ARG A 21 -26.51 13.63 -9.89
N ASP A 22 -26.72 13.38 -11.18
CA ASP A 22 -27.67 12.41 -11.69
C ASP A 22 -27.13 11.73 -12.96
N ASP A 23 -27.96 10.88 -13.56
CA ASP A 23 -27.61 10.17 -14.79
C ASP A 23 -27.45 11.11 -15.99
N ALA A 24 -28.15 12.25 -16.02
CA ALA A 24 -28.04 13.24 -17.09
C ALA A 24 -26.71 14.00 -17.05
N ASP A 25 -26.19 14.31 -15.86
CA ASP A 25 -24.85 14.87 -15.72
C ASP A 25 -23.78 13.79 -16.01
N LEU A 26 -23.98 12.55 -15.52
CA LEU A 26 -23.06 11.44 -15.77
C LEU A 26 -22.94 11.11 -17.27
N ALA A 27 -24.03 11.26 -18.03
CA ALA A 27 -24.05 11.10 -19.48
C ALA A 27 -23.05 12.01 -20.20
N LYS A 28 -22.60 13.09 -19.57
CA LYS A 28 -21.79 14.15 -20.21
C LYS A 28 -20.31 14.10 -19.84
N ILE A 29 -19.88 13.15 -19.01
CA ILE A 29 -18.47 13.08 -18.54
C ILE A 29 -17.47 12.86 -19.69
N ASP A 30 -17.89 12.25 -20.81
CA ASP A 30 -17.07 12.05 -22.00
C ASP A 30 -16.89 13.32 -22.85
N ALA A 31 -17.83 14.25 -22.77
CA ALA A 31 -17.70 15.58 -23.37
C ALA A 31 -16.73 16.49 -22.60
N LEU A 32 -16.32 16.07 -21.40
CA LEU A 32 -15.31 16.77 -20.60
C LEU A 32 -13.92 16.30 -21.03
N ASP A 33 -13.12 17.21 -21.58
CA ASP A 33 -11.71 16.96 -21.90
C ASP A 33 -10.98 16.36 -20.67
N PRO A 34 -10.20 15.27 -20.80
CA PRO A 34 -9.46 14.67 -19.69
C PRO A 34 -8.62 15.66 -18.87
N ALA A 35 -8.12 16.75 -19.47
CA ALA A 35 -7.40 17.83 -18.77
C ALA A 35 -8.27 18.62 -17.79
N ARG A 36 -9.60 18.49 -17.88
CA ARG A 36 -10.58 19.09 -16.97
C ARG A 36 -11.09 18.14 -15.88
N TRP A 37 -10.67 16.87 -15.91
CA TRP A 37 -10.93 15.94 -14.82
C TRP A 37 -10.02 16.25 -13.65
N ALA A 38 -10.47 16.04 -12.42
CA ALA A 38 -9.68 16.34 -11.24
C ALA A 38 -8.46 15.41 -11.09
N ALA A 39 -8.65 14.12 -11.41
CA ALA A 39 -7.59 13.15 -11.59
C ALA A 39 -7.76 12.41 -12.93
N THR A 40 -6.64 11.97 -13.51
CA THR A 40 -6.64 11.14 -14.74
C THR A 40 -6.33 9.67 -14.47
N SER A 41 -5.74 9.38 -13.32
CA SER A 41 -5.41 8.04 -12.86
C SER A 41 -5.31 7.97 -11.35
N ALA A 42 -5.81 6.91 -10.73
CA ALA A 42 -5.70 6.68 -9.29
C ALA A 42 -5.53 5.18 -8.98
N PRO A 43 -4.82 4.80 -7.89
CA PRO A 43 -4.82 3.43 -7.40
C PRO A 43 -6.22 3.00 -6.93
N LEU A 44 -6.70 1.83 -7.36
CA LEU A 44 -8.02 1.33 -6.93
C LEU A 44 -8.09 1.06 -5.43
N ALA A 45 -6.96 0.64 -4.84
CA ALA A 45 -6.87 0.28 -3.42
C ALA A 45 -7.12 1.44 -2.45
N ASP A 46 -7.09 2.68 -2.94
CA ASP A 46 -7.34 3.88 -2.14
C ASP A 46 -8.84 4.12 -1.93
N PHE A 47 -9.70 3.57 -2.80
CA PHE A 47 -11.14 3.78 -2.73
C PHE A 47 -11.83 2.77 -1.81
N GLN A 48 -12.49 3.28 -0.77
CA GLN A 48 -13.38 2.59 0.15
C GLN A 48 -14.73 2.30 -0.54
N CYS A 49 -14.75 1.29 -1.40
CA CYS A 49 -15.93 0.87 -2.14
C CYS A 49 -16.07 -0.66 -2.15
N ASP A 50 -17.15 -1.15 -2.76
CA ASP A 50 -17.39 -2.59 -2.89
C ASP A 50 -16.30 -3.25 -3.77
N PRO A 51 -15.67 -4.37 -3.33
CA PRO A 51 -14.64 -5.05 -4.11
C PRO A 51 -15.10 -5.48 -5.51
N ALA A 52 -16.36 -5.90 -5.67
CA ALA A 52 -16.89 -6.27 -6.99
C ALA A 52 -17.02 -5.05 -7.92
N PHE A 53 -17.28 -3.87 -7.36
CA PHE A 53 -17.27 -2.63 -8.13
C PHE A 53 -15.86 -2.26 -8.59
N ALA A 54 -14.87 -2.37 -7.70
CA ALA A 54 -13.46 -2.16 -8.02
C ALA A 54 -13.01 -3.10 -9.16
N THR A 55 -13.25 -4.41 -9.06
CA THR A 55 -12.94 -5.37 -10.14
C THR A 55 -13.68 -5.03 -11.43
N ALA A 56 -14.93 -4.60 -11.36
CA ALA A 56 -15.71 -4.28 -12.54
C ALA A 56 -15.26 -2.98 -13.25
N LEU A 57 -14.57 -2.07 -12.55
CA LEU A 57 -13.94 -0.89 -13.15
C LEU A 57 -12.59 -1.18 -13.82
N ASP A 58 -11.88 -2.21 -13.35
CA ASP A 58 -10.54 -2.57 -13.82
C ASP A 58 -10.50 -4.04 -14.28
N PRO A 59 -11.17 -4.36 -15.40
CA PRO A 59 -11.26 -5.73 -15.90
C PRO A 59 -9.90 -6.35 -16.26
N ASP A 60 -8.91 -5.51 -16.57
CA ASP A 60 -7.55 -5.92 -16.95
C ASP A 60 -6.62 -6.11 -15.73
N GLY A 61 -7.12 -5.86 -14.50
CA GLY A 61 -6.36 -6.08 -13.27
C GLY A 61 -5.13 -5.18 -13.13
N THR A 62 -5.17 -3.96 -13.68
CA THR A 62 -4.05 -3.01 -13.63
C THR A 62 -3.80 -2.42 -12.23
N GLY A 63 -4.76 -2.58 -11.31
CA GLY A 63 -4.78 -1.97 -9.98
C GLY A 63 -5.10 -0.47 -10.02
N ARG A 64 -5.52 0.08 -11.16
CA ARG A 64 -5.71 1.53 -11.35
C ARG A 64 -6.98 1.87 -12.13
N VAL A 65 -7.60 3.00 -11.79
CA VAL A 65 -8.74 3.57 -12.49
C VAL A 65 -8.25 4.73 -13.34
N ARG A 66 -8.72 4.78 -14.58
CA ARG A 66 -8.40 5.82 -15.58
C ARG A 66 -9.68 6.38 -16.18
N VAL A 67 -9.53 7.52 -16.85
CA VAL A 67 -10.62 8.22 -17.56
C VAL A 67 -11.41 7.27 -18.48
N SER A 68 -10.72 6.49 -19.33
CA SER A 68 -11.37 5.56 -20.27
C SER A 68 -12.16 4.45 -19.59
N GLN A 69 -11.71 3.96 -18.42
CA GLN A 69 -12.40 2.92 -17.67
C GLN A 69 -13.71 3.44 -17.08
N LEU A 70 -13.74 4.68 -16.58
CA LEU A 70 -14.98 5.29 -16.07
C LEU A 70 -15.98 5.60 -17.18
N ILE A 71 -15.51 6.07 -18.33
CA ILE A 71 -16.35 6.27 -19.52
C ILE A 71 -16.90 4.91 -20.00
N GLY A 72 -16.05 3.89 -20.11
CA GLY A 72 -16.48 2.54 -20.49
C GLY A 72 -17.47 1.92 -19.51
N ALA A 73 -17.28 2.12 -18.20
CA ALA A 73 -18.21 1.66 -17.16
C ALA A 73 -19.57 2.34 -17.27
N ARG A 74 -19.59 3.66 -17.53
CA ARG A 74 -20.82 4.40 -17.83
C ARG A 74 -21.51 3.83 -19.07
N ASP A 75 -20.79 3.67 -20.18
CA ASP A 75 -21.38 3.22 -21.44
C ASP A 75 -21.96 1.81 -21.32
N TRP A 76 -21.22 0.90 -20.67
CA TRP A 76 -21.65 -0.45 -20.38
C TRP A 76 -22.95 -0.48 -19.54
N LEU A 77 -23.05 0.40 -18.54
CA LEU A 77 -24.22 0.52 -17.67
C LEU A 77 -25.42 1.12 -18.41
N PHE A 78 -25.18 2.16 -19.20
CA PHE A 78 -26.23 2.87 -19.94
C PHE A 78 -26.85 2.00 -21.03
N ALA A 79 -26.06 1.13 -21.67
CA ALA A 79 -26.54 0.16 -22.65
C ALA A 79 -27.47 -0.92 -22.06
N ARG A 80 -27.54 -1.07 -20.72
CA ARG A 80 -28.33 -2.11 -20.03
C ARG A 80 -29.55 -1.57 -19.29
N LEU A 81 -29.67 -0.24 -19.16
CA LEU A 81 -30.73 0.41 -18.39
C LEU A 81 -31.55 1.36 -19.25
N SER A 82 -32.86 1.11 -19.33
CA SER A 82 -33.84 1.99 -19.99
C SER A 82 -34.15 3.21 -19.12
N THR A 83 -34.09 3.05 -17.79
CA THR A 83 -34.27 4.12 -16.80
C THR A 83 -33.15 4.05 -15.78
N ARG A 84 -32.57 5.20 -15.42
CA ARG A 84 -31.34 5.27 -14.61
C ARG A 84 -31.50 6.00 -13.28
N THR A 85 -32.73 6.20 -12.81
CA THR A 85 -33.03 6.89 -11.53
C THR A 85 -32.37 6.24 -10.30
N GLY A 86 -32.03 4.95 -10.39
CA GLY A 86 -31.26 4.24 -9.36
C GLY A 86 -29.84 4.78 -9.13
N LEU A 87 -29.24 5.45 -10.12
CA LEU A 87 -27.92 6.06 -10.00
C LEU A 87 -27.92 7.24 -9.03
N ALA A 88 -28.83 8.21 -9.23
CA ALA A 88 -28.94 9.39 -8.37
C ALA A 88 -29.32 9.00 -6.93
N ALA A 89 -30.18 7.98 -6.79
CA ALA A 89 -30.56 7.43 -5.50
C ALA A 89 -29.45 6.59 -4.83
N LYS A 90 -28.33 6.32 -5.54
CA LYS A 90 -27.27 5.41 -5.10
C LYS A 90 -27.86 4.10 -4.59
N SER A 91 -28.76 3.49 -5.36
CA SER A 91 -29.52 2.33 -4.89
C SER A 91 -28.72 1.05 -5.05
N ASP A 92 -28.74 0.23 -4.00
CA ASP A 92 -28.24 -1.15 -3.95
C ASP A 92 -29.30 -2.19 -4.35
N ALA A 93 -30.43 -1.75 -4.93
CA ALA A 93 -31.48 -2.61 -5.44
C ALA A 93 -31.79 -2.31 -6.91
N LEU A 94 -31.88 -3.35 -7.73
CA LEU A 94 -32.30 -3.24 -9.12
C LEU A 94 -33.82 -3.22 -9.20
N THR A 95 -34.37 -2.21 -9.88
CA THR A 95 -35.79 -2.22 -10.25
C THR A 95 -35.94 -2.86 -11.62
N LEU A 96 -36.71 -3.96 -11.73
CA LEU A 96 -36.73 -4.80 -12.93
C LEU A 96 -37.28 -4.11 -14.18
N SER A 97 -38.14 -3.09 -14.03
CA SER A 97 -38.64 -2.29 -15.15
C SER A 97 -37.60 -1.33 -15.72
N HIS A 98 -36.52 -1.06 -14.98
CA HIS A 98 -35.44 -0.17 -15.42
C HIS A 98 -34.42 -0.86 -16.32
N VAL A 99 -34.43 -2.19 -16.41
CA VAL A 99 -33.55 -2.96 -17.30
C VAL A 99 -34.06 -2.83 -18.74
N ASP A 100 -33.17 -2.49 -19.67
CA ASP A 100 -33.50 -2.38 -21.09
C ASP A 100 -33.60 -3.77 -21.74
N THR A 101 -34.82 -4.25 -21.97
CA THR A 101 -35.06 -5.55 -22.61
C THR A 101 -35.09 -5.49 -24.14
N SER A 102 -34.79 -4.35 -24.76
CA SER A 102 -34.65 -4.28 -26.23
C SER A 102 -33.37 -4.96 -26.72
N SER A 103 -32.34 -5.04 -25.85
CA SER A 103 -31.12 -5.79 -26.10
C SER A 103 -31.20 -7.22 -25.54
N GLU A 104 -30.51 -8.15 -26.20
CA GLU A 104 -30.39 -9.53 -25.71
C GLU A 104 -29.76 -9.58 -24.30
N ALA A 105 -28.73 -8.76 -24.07
CA ALA A 105 -28.05 -8.67 -22.77
C ALA A 105 -28.99 -8.24 -21.65
N GLY A 106 -29.80 -7.19 -21.85
CA GLY A 106 -30.74 -6.75 -20.83
C GLY A 106 -31.93 -7.70 -20.65
N ALA A 107 -32.38 -8.39 -21.71
CA ALA A 107 -33.36 -9.46 -21.60
C ALA A 107 -32.86 -10.62 -20.70
N LYS A 108 -31.60 -11.06 -20.90
CA LYS A 108 -30.95 -12.09 -20.07
C LYS A 108 -30.81 -11.64 -18.61
N LEU A 109 -30.39 -10.39 -18.37
CA LEU A 109 -30.28 -9.81 -17.03
C LEU A 109 -31.63 -9.78 -16.30
N ARG A 110 -32.70 -9.34 -16.97
CA ARG A 110 -34.03 -9.30 -16.37
C ARG A 110 -34.57 -10.70 -16.10
N ALA A 111 -34.30 -11.68 -16.98
CA ALA A 111 -34.65 -13.07 -16.76
C ALA A 111 -33.90 -13.66 -15.55
N ALA A 112 -32.60 -13.40 -15.43
CA ALA A 112 -31.80 -13.79 -14.26
C ALA A 112 -32.35 -13.17 -12.96
N ALA A 113 -32.66 -11.87 -12.96
CA ALA A 113 -33.22 -11.20 -11.79
C ALA A 113 -34.56 -11.84 -11.34
N LYS A 114 -35.45 -12.18 -12.30
CA LYS A 114 -36.70 -12.90 -12.00
C LYS A 114 -36.46 -14.28 -11.40
N ARG A 115 -35.45 -15.02 -11.89
CA ARG A 115 -35.07 -16.33 -11.32
C ARG A 115 -34.64 -16.19 -9.86
N VAL A 116 -33.80 -15.21 -9.56
CA VAL A 116 -33.34 -14.92 -8.18
C VAL A 116 -34.52 -14.56 -7.27
N ILE A 117 -35.38 -13.63 -7.69
CA ILE A 117 -36.57 -13.21 -6.94
C ILE A 117 -37.47 -14.42 -6.62
N LYS A 118 -37.73 -15.28 -7.61
CA LYS A 118 -38.55 -16.48 -7.44
C LYS A 118 -37.90 -17.49 -6.50
N ALA A 119 -36.61 -17.75 -6.66
CA ALA A 119 -35.88 -18.71 -5.84
C ALA A 119 -35.77 -18.26 -4.37
N ARG A 120 -35.58 -16.95 -4.14
CA ARG A 120 -35.51 -16.33 -2.81
C ARG A 120 -36.88 -16.04 -2.21
N LYS A 121 -37.97 -16.25 -2.97
CA LYS A 121 -39.36 -16.01 -2.56
C LYS A 121 -39.59 -14.58 -2.05
N LEU A 122 -39.01 -13.59 -2.72
CA LEU A 122 -39.15 -12.20 -2.31
C LEU A 122 -40.59 -11.71 -2.52
N GLU A 123 -41.17 -11.08 -1.49
CA GLU A 123 -42.52 -10.51 -1.56
C GLU A 123 -42.62 -9.38 -2.59
N ASN A 124 -41.61 -8.51 -2.63
CA ASN A 124 -41.52 -7.45 -3.63
C ASN A 124 -40.86 -7.95 -4.92
N THR A 125 -41.68 -8.44 -5.85
CA THR A 125 -41.21 -8.98 -7.13
C THR A 125 -40.74 -7.92 -8.14
N ALA A 126 -40.88 -6.63 -7.84
CA ALA A 126 -40.44 -5.54 -8.71
C ALA A 126 -38.97 -5.15 -8.48
N LYS A 127 -38.39 -5.49 -7.33
CA LYS A 127 -37.03 -5.10 -6.94
C LYS A 127 -36.19 -6.29 -6.52
N LEU A 128 -34.92 -6.26 -6.90
CA LEU A 128 -33.90 -7.23 -6.46
C LEU A 128 -32.80 -6.49 -5.66
N PRO A 129 -32.75 -6.63 -4.33
CA PRO A 129 -31.64 -6.14 -3.52
C PRO A 129 -30.33 -6.89 -3.82
N LEU A 130 -29.19 -6.19 -3.75
CA LEU A 130 -27.86 -6.78 -3.94
C LEU A 130 -27.56 -7.88 -2.92
N THR A 131 -28.00 -7.70 -1.68
CA THR A 131 -27.82 -8.67 -0.59
C THR A 131 -28.49 -10.00 -0.91
N GLU A 132 -29.72 -9.99 -1.42
CA GLU A 132 -30.45 -11.19 -1.81
C GLU A 132 -29.83 -11.87 -3.03
N LEU A 133 -29.33 -11.10 -4.01
CA LEU A 133 -28.58 -11.64 -5.13
C LEU A 133 -27.32 -12.36 -4.66
N ARG A 134 -26.53 -11.74 -3.78
CA ARG A 134 -25.29 -12.34 -3.27
C ARG A 134 -25.54 -13.58 -2.42
N ALA A 135 -26.58 -13.56 -1.58
CA ALA A 135 -27.01 -14.74 -0.82
C ALA A 135 -27.44 -15.89 -1.75
N TYR A 136 -28.16 -15.58 -2.85
CA TYR A 136 -28.49 -16.58 -3.86
C TYR A 136 -27.25 -17.14 -4.56
N ARG A 137 -26.31 -16.27 -4.97
CA ARG A 137 -25.04 -16.69 -5.59
C ARG A 137 -24.26 -17.63 -4.67
N GLU A 138 -24.06 -17.26 -3.41
CA GLU A 138 -23.33 -18.10 -2.44
C GLU A 138 -24.00 -19.47 -2.23
N ALA A 139 -25.33 -19.52 -2.21
CA ALA A 139 -26.06 -20.78 -2.11
C ALA A 139 -25.85 -21.67 -3.33
N VAL A 140 -25.89 -21.09 -4.54
CA VAL A 140 -25.71 -21.85 -5.80
C VAL A 140 -24.29 -22.39 -5.94
N MET A 141 -23.26 -21.67 -5.48
CA MET A 141 -21.88 -22.18 -5.50
C MET A 141 -21.69 -23.49 -4.73
N LYS A 142 -22.58 -23.80 -3.77
CA LYS A 142 -22.52 -25.02 -2.94
C LYS A 142 -23.36 -26.17 -3.53
N THR A 143 -23.89 -26.01 -4.73
CA THR A 143 -24.70 -27.03 -5.42
C THR A 143 -23.92 -27.67 -6.56
N LEU A 144 -24.43 -28.80 -7.06
CA LEU A 144 -23.92 -29.45 -8.27
C LEU A 144 -24.03 -28.58 -9.54
N GLU A 145 -24.91 -27.58 -9.54
CA GLU A 145 -25.20 -26.72 -10.70
C GLU A 145 -24.61 -25.32 -10.47
N ASN A 146 -23.30 -25.23 -10.29
CA ASN A 146 -22.58 -23.97 -10.09
C ASN A 146 -21.88 -23.44 -11.35
N GLY A 147 -21.83 -24.24 -12.42
CA GLY A 147 -21.51 -23.86 -13.79
C GLY A 147 -20.02 -23.78 -14.14
N ASP A 148 -19.12 -24.34 -13.34
CA ASP A 148 -17.66 -24.29 -13.59
C ASP A 148 -17.09 -25.55 -14.30
N GLY A 149 -17.91 -26.59 -14.43
CA GLY A 149 -17.61 -27.88 -15.03
C GLY A 149 -16.76 -28.81 -14.15
N ILE A 150 -16.68 -28.54 -12.85
CA ILE A 150 -15.93 -29.30 -11.85
C ILE A 150 -16.95 -29.90 -10.88
N VAL A 151 -16.83 -31.19 -10.59
CA VAL A 151 -17.80 -31.89 -9.74
C VAL A 151 -17.12 -32.37 -8.45
N PRO A 152 -17.41 -31.74 -7.30
CA PRO A 152 -17.02 -32.25 -5.99
C PRO A 152 -17.75 -33.55 -5.63
N PRO A 153 -17.12 -34.46 -4.87
CA PRO A 153 -17.78 -35.70 -4.46
C PRO A 153 -18.93 -35.47 -3.47
N GLU A 154 -18.95 -34.35 -2.74
CA GLU A 154 -19.97 -34.05 -1.71
C GLU A 154 -21.34 -33.70 -2.29
N VAL A 155 -21.38 -33.20 -3.53
CA VAL A 155 -22.63 -32.77 -4.20
C VAL A 155 -23.24 -33.87 -5.07
N VAL A 156 -22.57 -35.02 -5.19
CA VAL A 156 -23.01 -36.17 -5.98
C VAL A 156 -23.83 -37.13 -5.11
N PRO A 157 -25.10 -37.41 -5.45
CA PRO A 157 -25.95 -38.29 -4.64
C PRO A 157 -25.58 -39.78 -4.75
N GLU A 158 -24.89 -40.16 -5.83
CA GLU A 158 -24.51 -41.55 -6.12
C GLU A 158 -23.19 -41.89 -5.41
N ALA A 159 -23.25 -42.73 -4.36
CA ALA A 159 -22.10 -43.02 -3.50
C ALA A 159 -20.90 -43.63 -4.24
N GLU A 160 -21.14 -44.50 -5.21
CA GLU A 160 -20.08 -45.12 -6.03
C GLU A 160 -19.38 -44.10 -6.93
N VAL A 161 -20.15 -43.16 -7.51
CA VAL A 161 -19.61 -42.06 -8.33
C VAL A 161 -18.82 -41.09 -7.46
N ALA A 162 -19.35 -40.71 -6.30
CA ALA A 162 -18.65 -39.86 -5.34
C ALA A 162 -17.33 -40.49 -4.88
N GLN A 163 -17.30 -41.81 -4.63
CA GLN A 163 -16.06 -42.50 -4.29
C GLN A 163 -15.07 -42.52 -5.45
N CYS A 164 -15.52 -42.74 -6.68
CA CYS A 164 -14.65 -42.67 -7.85
C CYS A 164 -14.06 -41.28 -8.05
N ILE A 165 -14.83 -40.21 -7.83
CA ILE A 165 -14.33 -38.83 -7.85
C ILE A 165 -13.21 -38.63 -6.82
N LYS A 166 -13.37 -39.15 -5.59
CA LYS A 166 -12.30 -39.10 -4.57
C LYS A 166 -11.03 -39.83 -5.02
N ASP A 167 -11.19 -40.99 -5.63
CA ASP A 167 -10.06 -41.78 -6.16
C ASP A 167 -9.34 -41.03 -7.31
N ILE A 168 -10.09 -40.32 -8.17
CA ILE A 168 -9.54 -39.47 -9.23
C ILE A 168 -8.79 -38.27 -8.64
N VAL A 169 -9.36 -37.57 -7.66
CA VAL A 169 -8.69 -36.44 -6.99
C VAL A 169 -7.37 -36.91 -6.35
N ALA A 170 -7.38 -38.04 -5.64
CA ALA A 170 -6.19 -38.59 -4.99
C ALA A 170 -5.07 -38.99 -5.96
N THR A 171 -5.39 -39.30 -7.21
CA THR A 171 -4.41 -39.74 -8.23
C THR A 171 -3.97 -38.63 -9.17
N THR A 172 -4.86 -37.70 -9.51
CA THR A 172 -4.60 -36.66 -10.52
C THR A 172 -4.30 -35.28 -9.93
N GLY A 173 -4.63 -35.07 -8.65
CA GLY A 173 -4.62 -33.79 -7.95
C GLY A 173 -5.97 -33.07 -7.96
N GLY A 174 -6.89 -33.45 -8.86
CA GLY A 174 -8.19 -32.79 -9.03
C GLY A 174 -8.08 -31.31 -9.45
N SER A 175 -9.23 -30.64 -9.48
CA SER A 175 -9.37 -29.21 -9.73
C SER A 175 -10.22 -28.55 -8.65
N LYS A 176 -10.01 -27.25 -8.42
CA LYS A 176 -10.79 -26.48 -7.45
C LYS A 176 -12.13 -26.07 -8.04
N ASP A 177 -13.19 -26.57 -7.45
CA ASP A 177 -14.57 -26.15 -7.71
C ASP A 177 -14.82 -24.71 -7.21
N GLY A 178 -15.86 -24.06 -7.71
CA GLY A 178 -16.28 -22.72 -7.37
C GLY A 178 -16.68 -22.55 -5.89
N SER A 179 -16.97 -23.63 -5.17
CA SER A 179 -17.12 -23.65 -3.71
C SER A 179 -15.79 -23.63 -2.95
N GLY A 180 -14.66 -23.94 -3.61
CA GLY A 180 -13.33 -24.14 -3.03
C GLY A 180 -12.99 -25.61 -2.72
N SER A 181 -13.95 -26.53 -2.86
CA SER A 181 -13.74 -27.97 -2.70
C SER A 181 -12.92 -28.57 -3.84
N ASP A 182 -12.28 -29.71 -3.58
CA ASP A 182 -11.60 -30.49 -4.64
C ASP A 182 -12.61 -31.33 -5.39
N GLY A 183 -12.60 -31.23 -6.71
CA GLY A 183 -13.49 -31.96 -7.59
C GLY A 183 -12.80 -32.42 -8.86
N VAL A 184 -13.60 -32.94 -9.78
CA VAL A 184 -13.13 -33.53 -11.04
C VAL A 184 -13.79 -32.83 -12.21
N GLY A 185 -12.99 -32.26 -13.10
CA GLY A 185 -13.44 -31.82 -14.42
C GLY A 185 -13.16 -32.85 -15.51
N GLN A 186 -13.52 -32.53 -16.75
CA GLN A 186 -13.31 -33.42 -17.90
C GLN A 186 -11.82 -33.77 -18.09
N ALA A 187 -10.93 -32.78 -17.95
CA ALA A 187 -9.49 -32.99 -18.11
C ALA A 187 -8.91 -33.92 -17.04
N ASP A 188 -9.41 -33.85 -15.80
CA ASP A 188 -8.97 -34.72 -14.70
C ASP A 188 -9.43 -36.15 -14.93
N LEU A 189 -10.67 -36.35 -15.38
CA LEU A 189 -11.20 -37.66 -15.74
C LEU A 189 -10.43 -38.30 -16.90
N ASP A 190 -10.18 -37.54 -17.98
CA ASP A 190 -9.44 -38.03 -19.15
C ASP A 190 -8.00 -38.42 -18.76
N LYS A 191 -7.36 -37.59 -17.92
CA LYS A 191 -6.03 -37.84 -17.35
C LYS A 191 -6.01 -39.09 -16.49
N PHE A 192 -7.03 -39.30 -15.65
CA PHE A 192 -7.18 -40.52 -14.85
C PHE A 192 -7.30 -41.75 -15.73
N VAL A 193 -8.20 -41.74 -16.72
CA VAL A 193 -8.43 -42.88 -17.62
C VAL A 193 -7.18 -43.22 -18.41
N ALA A 194 -6.50 -42.22 -18.99
CA ALA A 194 -5.27 -42.43 -19.75
C ALA A 194 -4.17 -43.06 -18.88
N ARG A 195 -3.95 -42.54 -17.68
CA ARG A 195 -2.90 -43.04 -16.77
C ARG A 195 -3.24 -44.40 -16.16
N ALA A 196 -4.51 -44.64 -15.87
CA ALA A 196 -4.99 -45.94 -15.41
C ALA A 196 -4.74 -47.03 -16.46
N ASN A 197 -4.99 -46.75 -17.74
CA ASN A 197 -4.67 -47.68 -18.83
C ASN A 197 -3.17 -47.96 -18.93
N VAL A 198 -2.32 -46.93 -18.86
CA VAL A 198 -0.85 -47.10 -18.86
C VAL A 198 -0.40 -47.97 -17.68
N TRP A 199 -0.98 -47.79 -16.50
CA TRP A 199 -0.68 -48.60 -15.33
C TRP A 199 -1.14 -50.05 -15.48
N LEU A 200 -2.33 -50.29 -16.05
CA LEU A 200 -2.83 -51.64 -16.33
C LEU A 200 -1.98 -52.36 -17.38
N GLU A 201 -1.56 -51.67 -18.45
CA GLU A 201 -0.65 -52.21 -19.46
C GLU A 201 0.72 -52.54 -18.86
N TRP A 202 1.26 -51.66 -18.02
CA TRP A 202 2.47 -51.92 -17.25
C TRP A 202 2.30 -53.18 -16.38
N LYS A 203 1.23 -53.26 -15.60
CA LYS A 203 0.98 -54.40 -14.69
C LYS A 203 0.85 -55.72 -15.45
N ALA A 204 0.17 -55.72 -16.60
CA ALA A 204 0.00 -56.90 -17.45
C ALA A 204 1.32 -57.45 -17.99
N LYS A 205 2.31 -56.59 -18.28
CA LYS A 205 3.65 -57.01 -18.73
C LYS A 205 4.42 -57.82 -17.68
N ARG A 206 4.05 -57.75 -16.39
CA ARG A 206 4.73 -58.48 -15.30
C ARG A 206 4.84 -59.96 -15.60
N ALA A 207 3.77 -60.58 -16.12
CA ALA A 207 3.74 -62.02 -16.42
C ALA A 207 4.81 -62.46 -17.43
N SER A 208 5.24 -61.56 -18.32
CA SER A 208 6.25 -61.84 -19.35
C SER A 208 7.69 -61.51 -18.90
N VAL A 209 7.86 -60.91 -17.72
CA VAL A 209 9.17 -60.45 -17.21
C VAL A 209 9.52 -61.04 -15.85
N VAL A 210 8.89 -62.14 -15.43
CA VAL A 210 9.19 -62.87 -14.20
C VAL A 210 9.89 -64.21 -14.49
N PRO A 211 11.18 -64.22 -14.87
CA PRO A 211 11.89 -65.42 -15.30
C PRO A 211 11.83 -66.58 -14.29
N TRP A 212 11.74 -66.28 -12.98
CA TRP A 212 11.69 -67.27 -11.90
C TRP A 212 10.37 -67.25 -11.11
N GLY A 213 9.29 -66.72 -11.70
CA GLY A 213 8.02 -66.57 -11.00
C GLY A 213 8.18 -65.70 -9.73
N ASP A 214 7.68 -66.18 -8.60
CA ASP A 214 7.65 -65.45 -7.32
C ASP A 214 9.04 -65.10 -6.77
N GLU A 215 10.08 -65.86 -7.12
CA GLU A 215 11.45 -65.60 -6.67
C GLU A 215 12.14 -64.47 -7.45
N THR A 216 11.58 -64.05 -8.58
CA THR A 216 12.20 -63.05 -9.47
C THR A 216 12.50 -61.75 -8.74
N GLU A 217 11.55 -61.26 -7.94
CA GLU A 217 11.64 -59.97 -7.28
C GLU A 217 12.72 -59.95 -6.21
N ALA A 218 12.79 -61.00 -5.39
CA ALA A 218 13.83 -61.17 -4.39
C ALA A 218 15.23 -61.28 -5.05
N ALA A 219 15.34 -62.06 -6.12
CA ALA A 219 16.59 -62.22 -6.87
C ALA A 219 17.05 -60.91 -7.52
N ALA A 220 16.15 -60.16 -8.15
CA ALA A 220 16.44 -58.86 -8.76
C ALA A 220 16.88 -57.81 -7.72
N ALA A 221 16.24 -57.80 -6.54
CA ALA A 221 16.66 -56.92 -5.43
C ALA A 221 18.06 -57.26 -4.90
N MET A 222 18.41 -58.54 -4.80
CA MET A 222 19.76 -58.98 -4.44
C MET A 222 20.79 -58.54 -5.48
N ILE A 223 20.49 -58.70 -6.78
CA ILE A 223 21.34 -58.23 -7.87
C ILE A 223 21.53 -56.71 -7.79
N ALA A 224 20.45 -55.94 -7.69
CA ALA A 224 20.49 -54.48 -7.67
C ALA A 224 21.30 -53.93 -6.48
N SER A 225 21.20 -54.56 -5.30
CA SER A 225 21.93 -54.09 -4.10
C SER A 225 23.45 -54.31 -4.18
N LEU A 226 23.91 -55.31 -4.93
CA LEU A 226 25.35 -55.65 -5.04
C LEU A 226 25.97 -55.24 -6.37
N ASP A 227 25.19 -54.88 -7.39
CA ASP A 227 25.69 -54.58 -8.74
C ASP A 227 26.77 -53.49 -8.74
N GLY A 228 26.54 -52.38 -8.03
CA GLY A 228 27.51 -51.29 -7.95
C GLY A 228 28.85 -51.75 -7.40
N LYS A 229 28.84 -52.54 -6.32
CA LYS A 229 30.06 -53.05 -5.67
C LYS A 229 30.77 -54.12 -6.52
N ILE A 230 30.02 -55.00 -7.18
CA ILE A 230 30.57 -56.03 -8.07
C ILE A 230 31.22 -55.39 -9.31
N GLU A 231 30.56 -54.41 -9.94
CA GLU A 231 31.16 -53.67 -11.05
C GLU A 231 32.38 -52.84 -10.61
N GLU A 232 32.32 -52.21 -9.43
CA GLU A 232 33.46 -51.51 -8.83
C GLU A 232 34.67 -52.44 -8.68
N PHE A 233 34.48 -53.66 -8.14
CA PHE A 233 35.55 -54.65 -8.02
C PHE A 233 36.18 -54.98 -9.39
N PHE A 234 35.37 -55.26 -10.41
CA PHE A 234 35.90 -55.58 -11.74
C PHE A 234 36.61 -54.38 -12.38
N TRP A 235 36.17 -53.15 -12.15
CA TRP A 235 36.89 -51.97 -12.59
C TRP A 235 38.26 -51.83 -11.92
N HIS A 236 38.36 -52.13 -10.63
CA HIS A 236 39.66 -52.16 -9.94
C HIS A 236 40.58 -53.26 -10.49
N CYS A 237 40.05 -54.44 -10.82
CA CYS A 237 40.81 -55.50 -11.48
C CYS A 237 41.34 -55.08 -12.86
N ASP A 238 40.51 -54.39 -13.66
CA ASP A 238 40.90 -53.86 -14.97
C ASP A 238 41.97 -52.76 -14.85
N LEU A 239 41.86 -51.90 -13.84
CA LEU A 239 42.85 -50.88 -13.52
C LEU A 239 44.21 -51.49 -13.12
N LEU A 240 44.22 -52.51 -12.27
CA LEU A 240 45.45 -53.24 -11.90
C LEU A 240 46.12 -53.88 -13.12
N ARG A 241 45.33 -54.49 -14.01
CA ARG A 241 45.84 -55.08 -15.25
C ARG A 241 46.50 -54.04 -16.16
N GLN A 242 45.95 -52.82 -16.21
CA GLN A 242 46.54 -51.71 -16.95
C GLN A 242 47.85 -51.20 -16.30
N GLN A 243 47.94 -51.23 -14.97
CA GLN A 243 49.11 -50.78 -14.21
C GLN A 243 50.21 -51.83 -14.09
N GLY A 244 49.95 -53.09 -14.44
CA GLY A 244 50.93 -54.18 -14.36
C GLY A 244 51.17 -54.71 -12.94
N THR A 245 50.22 -54.51 -12.03
CA THR A 245 50.29 -54.94 -10.61
C THR A 245 49.36 -56.12 -10.35
N GLU A 246 49.73 -56.99 -9.40
CA GLU A 246 48.98 -58.25 -9.16
C GLU A 246 47.81 -58.09 -8.17
N ALA A 247 47.90 -57.16 -7.20
CA ALA A 247 46.86 -56.92 -6.20
C ALA A 247 46.90 -55.49 -5.63
N LEU A 248 45.75 -54.98 -5.21
CA LEU A 248 45.63 -53.68 -4.53
C LEU A 248 45.73 -53.86 -3.01
N HIS A 249 46.74 -53.26 -2.38
CA HIS A 249 46.91 -53.25 -0.93
C HIS A 249 47.16 -51.81 -0.43
N LEU A 250 46.71 -51.53 0.79
CA LEU A 250 47.11 -50.32 1.51
C LEU A 250 48.63 -50.28 1.65
N LYS A 251 49.22 -49.09 1.51
CA LYS A 251 50.62 -48.89 1.90
C LYS A 251 50.74 -49.03 3.42
N GLU A 252 51.91 -49.45 3.89
CA GLU A 252 52.12 -49.75 5.31
C GLU A 252 51.82 -48.55 6.24
N ASP A 253 52.15 -47.33 5.80
CA ASP A 253 51.85 -46.09 6.52
C ASP A 253 50.34 -45.76 6.56
N GLU A 254 49.60 -46.05 5.48
CA GLU A 254 48.15 -45.86 5.40
C GLU A 254 47.41 -46.87 6.28
N LEU A 255 47.91 -48.12 6.32
CA LEU A 255 47.39 -49.16 7.21
C LEU A 255 47.61 -48.81 8.68
N ARG A 256 48.81 -48.33 9.05
CA ARG A 256 49.08 -47.84 10.41
C ARG A 256 48.16 -46.67 10.78
N ALA A 257 47.97 -45.71 9.87
CA ALA A 257 47.08 -44.56 10.09
C ALA A 257 45.61 -44.96 10.24
N LEU A 258 45.13 -45.96 9.48
CA LEU A 258 43.77 -46.49 9.61
C LEU A 258 43.58 -47.27 10.92
N SER A 259 44.57 -48.07 11.32
CA SER A 259 44.52 -48.86 12.56
C SER A 259 44.49 -48.04 13.85
N ALA A 260 44.89 -46.77 13.77
CA ALA A 260 44.85 -45.81 14.86
C ALA A 260 43.50 -45.07 14.98
N LYS A 261 42.53 -45.30 14.07
CA LYS A 261 41.19 -44.69 14.11
C LYS A 261 40.21 -45.50 14.97
N ASP A 262 39.04 -44.92 15.24
CA ASP A 262 37.96 -45.60 15.96
C ASP A 262 37.23 -46.66 15.11
N ALA A 263 36.41 -47.48 15.78
CA ALA A 263 35.69 -48.58 15.14
C ALA A 263 34.76 -48.10 14.01
N ALA A 264 34.10 -46.95 14.18
CA ALA A 264 33.17 -46.40 13.18
C ALA A 264 33.91 -45.95 11.91
N ALA A 265 35.10 -45.36 12.03
CA ALA A 265 35.93 -44.99 10.89
C ALA A 265 36.48 -46.23 10.15
N ILE A 266 36.83 -47.29 10.89
CA ILE A 266 37.28 -48.55 10.30
C ILE A 266 36.12 -49.23 9.55
N GLU A 267 34.92 -49.28 10.15
CA GLU A 267 33.72 -49.84 9.50
C GLU A 267 33.35 -49.07 8.23
N LYS A 268 33.39 -47.73 8.27
CA LYS A 268 33.16 -46.88 7.09
C LYS A 268 34.17 -47.17 5.98
N TYR A 269 35.47 -47.26 6.32
CA TYR A 269 36.51 -47.60 5.34
C TYR A 269 36.27 -49.00 4.73
N MET A 270 35.88 -49.98 5.55
CA MET A 270 35.56 -51.32 5.08
C MET A 270 34.33 -51.31 4.16
N ALA A 271 33.29 -50.52 4.44
CA ALA A 271 32.14 -50.38 3.54
C ALA A 271 32.50 -49.67 2.22
N GLU A 272 33.38 -48.67 2.25
CA GLU A 272 33.82 -47.95 1.05
C GLU A 272 34.81 -48.78 0.20
N SER A 273 35.51 -49.74 0.80
CA SER A 273 36.47 -50.61 0.12
C SER A 273 35.83 -51.56 -0.92
N PRO A 274 36.62 -52.11 -1.86
CA PRO A 274 36.17 -53.17 -2.76
C PRO A 274 35.62 -54.38 -2.02
N LEU A 275 34.71 -55.11 -2.68
CA LEU A 275 34.02 -56.26 -2.08
C LEU A 275 34.97 -57.44 -1.75
N ALA A 276 36.09 -57.54 -2.46
CA ALA A 276 37.18 -58.48 -2.25
C ALA A 276 38.46 -57.83 -2.77
N THR A 277 39.63 -58.34 -2.36
CA THR A 277 40.92 -57.87 -2.88
C THR A 277 40.96 -57.97 -4.41
N PRO A 278 41.05 -56.85 -5.15
CA PRO A 278 41.09 -56.88 -6.61
C PRO A 278 42.38 -57.56 -7.10
N VAL A 279 42.26 -58.40 -8.14
CA VAL A 279 43.36 -59.16 -8.73
C VAL A 279 43.38 -59.01 -10.24
N GLY A 280 44.56 -58.98 -10.86
CA GLY A 280 44.72 -58.75 -12.31
C GLY A 280 44.01 -59.78 -13.22
N THR A 281 43.72 -60.98 -12.71
CA THR A 281 42.96 -62.02 -13.42
C THR A 281 41.48 -61.66 -13.61
N GLY A 282 40.92 -60.75 -12.80
CA GLY A 282 39.51 -60.34 -12.90
C GLY A 282 38.50 -61.40 -12.49
N ILE A 283 38.88 -62.30 -11.57
CA ILE A 283 38.02 -63.36 -11.03
C ILE A 283 37.64 -63.03 -9.59
N LEU A 284 36.34 -63.04 -9.29
CA LEU A 284 35.84 -62.98 -7.92
C LEU A 284 35.67 -64.40 -7.38
N ALA A 285 36.53 -64.82 -6.43
CA ALA A 285 36.48 -66.14 -5.81
C ALA A 285 35.59 -66.17 -4.55
N PHE A 286 34.79 -67.22 -4.41
CA PHE A 286 33.94 -67.50 -3.25
C PHE A 286 34.55 -68.60 -2.35
N GLY A 287 34.40 -68.48 -1.03
CA GLY A 287 34.86 -69.46 -0.03
C GLY A 287 36.28 -69.21 0.51
N ASP A 288 36.92 -70.25 1.06
CA ASP A 288 38.18 -70.17 1.83
C ASP A 288 39.41 -69.67 1.03
N GLY A 289 39.29 -69.54 -0.29
CA GLY A 289 40.35 -69.04 -1.18
C GLY A 289 40.25 -67.54 -1.54
N GLY A 290 39.16 -66.85 -1.19
CA GLY A 290 38.94 -65.43 -1.54
C GLY A 290 38.91 -64.52 -0.31
N GLN A 291 39.75 -63.49 -0.27
CA GLN A 291 39.70 -62.45 0.76
C GLN A 291 38.49 -61.53 0.55
N ILE A 292 37.29 -62.02 0.90
CA ILE A 292 36.04 -61.26 0.83
C ILE A 292 35.92 -60.33 2.03
N ASN A 293 35.60 -59.08 1.74
CA ASN A 293 35.30 -58.05 2.71
C ASN A 293 34.17 -58.52 3.66
N PRO A 294 34.43 -58.56 4.99
CA PRO A 294 33.45 -59.02 5.98
C PRO A 294 32.09 -58.32 5.90
N VAL A 295 32.05 -57.04 5.52
CA VAL A 295 30.80 -56.24 5.40
C VAL A 295 29.85 -56.84 4.37
N TYR A 296 30.39 -57.38 3.28
CA TYR A 296 29.59 -57.88 2.14
C TYR A 296 29.47 -59.40 2.10
N ARG A 297 30.17 -60.13 2.99
CA ARG A 297 30.26 -61.60 2.97
C ARG A 297 28.90 -62.28 3.01
N ALA A 298 28.03 -61.88 3.93
CA ALA A 298 26.70 -62.46 4.06
C ALA A 298 25.84 -62.21 2.81
N SER A 299 25.87 -60.99 2.28
CA SER A 299 25.10 -60.62 1.07
C SER A 299 25.61 -61.33 -0.19
N LEU A 300 26.93 -61.49 -0.34
CA LEU A 300 27.53 -62.24 -1.45
C LEU A 300 27.22 -63.73 -1.35
N GLU A 301 27.22 -64.31 -0.15
CA GLU A 301 26.84 -65.71 0.03
C GLU A 301 25.35 -65.92 -0.26
N ALA A 302 24.49 -64.98 0.14
CA ALA A 302 23.07 -64.98 -0.22
C ALA A 302 22.86 -64.87 -1.74
N LEU A 303 23.59 -63.97 -2.41
CA LEU A 303 23.58 -63.86 -3.87
C LEU A 303 24.07 -65.15 -4.54
N ARG A 304 25.13 -65.77 -4.00
CA ARG A 304 25.67 -67.03 -4.49
C ARG A 304 24.65 -68.16 -4.39
N ALA A 305 24.08 -68.34 -3.19
CA ALA A 305 23.13 -69.40 -2.91
C ALA A 305 21.79 -69.21 -3.64
N GLY A 306 21.27 -67.97 -3.67
CA GLY A 306 19.94 -67.65 -4.19
C GLY A 306 19.88 -67.36 -5.68
N VAL A 307 20.96 -66.81 -6.28
CA VAL A 307 20.96 -66.37 -7.68
C VAL A 307 22.01 -67.10 -8.51
N LEU A 308 23.29 -67.02 -8.13
CA LEU A 308 24.39 -67.53 -8.97
C LEU A 308 24.38 -69.06 -9.09
N SER A 309 23.87 -69.76 -8.08
CA SER A 309 23.68 -71.22 -8.10
C SER A 309 22.78 -71.67 -9.26
N LYS A 310 21.80 -70.85 -9.65
CA LYS A 310 20.83 -71.10 -10.72
C LYS A 310 21.29 -70.58 -12.08
N THR A 311 22.12 -69.53 -12.13
CA THR A 311 22.57 -68.90 -13.40
C THR A 311 23.91 -69.41 -13.90
N ILE A 312 24.88 -69.64 -12.99
CA ILE A 312 26.26 -70.05 -13.32
C ILE A 312 26.48 -71.52 -12.96
N GLY A 313 25.80 -72.00 -11.91
CA GLY A 313 25.78 -73.40 -11.51
C GLY A 313 26.06 -73.61 -10.01
N PRO A 314 25.56 -74.72 -9.42
CA PRO A 314 25.53 -74.92 -7.96
C PRO A 314 26.90 -75.09 -7.31
N ALA A 315 27.92 -75.48 -8.09
CA ALA A 315 29.29 -75.69 -7.62
C ALA A 315 30.24 -74.53 -7.98
N SER A 316 29.74 -73.45 -8.60
CA SER A 316 30.60 -72.34 -9.01
C SER A 316 31.18 -71.63 -7.78
N ARG A 317 32.52 -71.54 -7.76
CA ARG A 317 33.30 -70.80 -6.76
C ARG A 317 33.93 -69.54 -7.33
N GLU A 318 33.62 -69.19 -8.57
CA GLU A 318 34.24 -68.09 -9.28
C GLU A 318 33.17 -67.31 -10.06
N LEU A 319 33.26 -65.97 -10.03
CA LEU A 319 32.44 -65.07 -10.82
C LEU A 319 33.35 -64.20 -11.70
N THR A 320 33.14 -64.29 -13.01
CA THR A 320 33.76 -63.39 -13.99
C THR A 320 32.81 -62.24 -14.31
N ARG A 321 33.35 -61.12 -14.81
CA ARG A 321 32.53 -59.97 -15.23
C ARG A 321 31.54 -60.35 -16.34
N ALA A 322 31.92 -61.27 -17.24
CA ALA A 322 31.05 -61.76 -18.30
C ALA A 322 29.86 -62.57 -17.73
N ALA A 323 30.12 -63.52 -16.84
CA ALA A 323 29.07 -64.30 -16.17
C ALA A 323 28.16 -63.44 -15.28
N TRP A 324 28.71 -62.38 -14.67
CA TRP A 324 27.91 -61.38 -13.95
C TRP A 324 26.95 -60.63 -14.89
N ARG A 325 27.43 -60.21 -16.06
CA ARG A 325 26.58 -59.56 -17.08
C ARG A 325 25.50 -60.48 -17.62
N GLU A 326 25.80 -61.75 -17.84
CA GLU A 326 24.81 -62.76 -18.26
C GLU A 326 23.74 -62.98 -17.19
N THR A 327 24.16 -63.07 -15.92
CA THR A 327 23.22 -63.15 -14.78
C THR A 327 22.30 -61.93 -14.74
N LYS A 328 22.84 -60.71 -14.92
CA LYS A 328 22.03 -59.49 -14.98
C LYS A 328 21.07 -59.48 -16.17
N ALA A 329 21.48 -60.01 -17.32
CA ALA A 329 20.67 -60.03 -18.53
C ALA A 329 19.37 -60.83 -18.34
N ILE A 330 19.38 -61.90 -17.54
CA ILE A 330 18.19 -62.70 -17.21
C ILE A 330 17.10 -61.85 -16.52
N PHE A 331 17.51 -60.92 -15.66
CA PHE A 331 16.60 -60.06 -14.89
C PHE A 331 16.41 -58.66 -15.48
N ALA A 332 17.09 -58.35 -16.58
CA ALA A 332 17.06 -57.01 -17.18
C ALA A 332 15.62 -56.58 -17.54
N GLY A 333 14.81 -57.49 -18.06
CA GLY A 333 13.39 -57.24 -18.37
C GLY A 333 12.57 -56.89 -17.13
N PHE A 334 12.77 -57.60 -16.02
CA PHE A 334 12.08 -57.33 -14.74
C PHE A 334 12.52 -55.99 -14.14
N MET A 335 13.83 -55.74 -14.09
CA MET A 335 14.39 -54.51 -13.54
C MET A 335 13.98 -53.28 -14.37
N GLN A 336 13.91 -53.41 -15.70
CA GLN A 336 13.41 -52.35 -16.56
C GLN A 336 11.91 -52.12 -16.33
N TRP A 337 11.12 -53.19 -16.25
CA TRP A 337 9.71 -53.09 -15.90
C TRP A 337 9.48 -52.39 -14.56
N GLN A 338 10.24 -52.71 -13.50
CA GLN A 338 10.13 -52.01 -12.22
C GLN A 338 10.45 -50.52 -12.33
N LYS A 339 11.46 -50.15 -13.15
CA LYS A 339 11.82 -48.74 -13.41
C LYS A 339 10.75 -48.00 -14.21
N ASP A 340 10.07 -48.70 -15.13
CA ASP A 340 9.01 -48.16 -15.96
C ASP A 340 7.66 -48.03 -15.22
N LYS A 341 7.62 -48.31 -13.91
CA LYS A 341 6.42 -48.20 -13.09
C LYS A 341 5.89 -46.75 -13.12
N PRO A 342 4.62 -46.52 -13.50
CA PRO A 342 4.02 -45.19 -13.44
C PRO A 342 4.05 -44.64 -12.00
N ALA A 343 4.30 -43.33 -11.88
CA ALA A 343 4.53 -42.67 -10.59
C ALA A 343 3.24 -42.48 -9.77
N GLU A 344 2.07 -42.55 -10.42
CA GLU A 344 0.78 -42.31 -9.78
C GLU A 344 0.36 -43.46 -8.84
N PRO A 345 -0.37 -43.15 -7.74
CA PRO A 345 -0.64 -44.09 -6.65
C PRO A 345 -1.78 -45.08 -6.95
N PHE A 346 -1.84 -45.66 -8.15
CA PHE A 346 -2.90 -46.59 -8.55
C PHE A 346 -2.88 -47.92 -7.76
N ASP A 347 -1.76 -48.27 -7.12
CA ASP A 347 -1.67 -49.46 -6.25
C ASP A 347 -2.71 -49.44 -5.12
N ALA A 348 -3.08 -48.25 -4.60
CA ALA A 348 -4.05 -48.11 -3.52
C ALA A 348 -5.50 -48.36 -3.97
N ILE A 349 -5.80 -48.18 -5.26
CA ILE A 349 -7.12 -48.47 -5.85
C ILE A 349 -7.26 -49.97 -6.13
N GLY A 350 -6.16 -50.60 -6.56
CA GLY A 350 -6.11 -52.03 -6.89
C GLY A 350 -6.55 -52.33 -8.33
N GLU A 351 -5.98 -53.40 -8.90
CA GLU A 351 -6.15 -53.77 -10.31
C GLU A 351 -7.59 -54.11 -10.68
N ASP A 352 -8.25 -54.96 -9.89
CA ASP A 352 -9.62 -55.41 -10.19
C ASP A 352 -10.62 -54.26 -10.15
N LYS A 353 -10.50 -53.39 -9.14
CA LYS A 353 -11.33 -52.19 -9.00
C LYS A 353 -11.09 -51.23 -10.17
N LEU A 354 -9.83 -51.02 -10.57
CA LEU A 354 -9.50 -50.13 -11.69
C LEU A 354 -10.06 -50.64 -13.02
N LYS A 355 -9.94 -51.94 -13.29
CA LYS A 355 -10.55 -52.58 -14.47
C LYS A 355 -12.07 -52.45 -14.46
N ALA A 356 -12.72 -52.70 -13.32
CA ALA A 356 -14.17 -52.57 -13.18
C ALA A 356 -14.64 -51.11 -13.37
N LEU A 357 -13.89 -50.13 -12.84
CA LEU A 357 -14.19 -48.71 -13.00
C LEU A 357 -14.11 -48.26 -14.47
N LEU A 358 -13.07 -48.68 -15.19
CA LEU A 358 -12.86 -48.30 -16.60
C LEU A 358 -13.84 -48.97 -17.57
N ALA A 359 -14.25 -50.21 -17.31
CA ALA A 359 -15.21 -50.94 -18.13
C ALA A 359 -16.67 -50.64 -17.75
N GLY A 360 -16.90 -50.07 -16.57
CA GLY A 360 -18.22 -49.80 -16.01
C GLY A 360 -18.84 -48.47 -16.48
N PRO A 361 -20.07 -48.17 -16.03
CA PRO A 361 -20.79 -46.95 -16.40
C PRO A 361 -20.33 -45.70 -15.66
N ILE A 362 -19.51 -45.84 -14.61
CA ILE A 362 -19.14 -44.75 -13.68
C ILE A 362 -18.46 -43.57 -14.39
N PRO A 363 -17.46 -43.75 -15.28
CA PRO A 363 -16.86 -42.62 -16.01
C PRO A 363 -17.88 -41.83 -16.83
N ALA A 364 -18.79 -42.51 -17.53
CA ALA A 364 -19.87 -41.85 -18.28
C ALA A 364 -20.86 -41.12 -17.35
N ARG A 365 -21.06 -41.65 -16.14
CA ARG A 365 -21.87 -41.02 -15.09
C ARG A 365 -21.24 -39.73 -14.57
N ILE A 366 -19.91 -39.71 -14.37
CA ILE A 366 -19.16 -38.49 -14.02
C ILE A 366 -19.27 -37.45 -15.16
N VAL A 367 -19.08 -37.86 -16.42
CA VAL A 367 -19.26 -36.98 -17.58
C VAL A 367 -20.66 -36.36 -17.61
N HIS A 368 -21.70 -37.12 -17.27
CA HIS A 368 -23.04 -36.55 -17.18
C HIS A 368 -23.13 -35.46 -16.12
N PHE A 369 -22.59 -35.67 -14.90
CA PHE A 369 -22.62 -34.65 -13.86
C PHE A 369 -21.84 -33.39 -14.26
N ILE A 370 -20.69 -33.54 -14.91
CA ILE A 370 -19.93 -32.43 -15.50
C ILE A 370 -20.80 -31.66 -16.52
N ASN A 371 -21.57 -32.37 -17.34
CA ASN A 371 -22.43 -31.73 -18.35
C ASN A 371 -23.69 -31.08 -17.75
N VAL A 372 -24.26 -31.65 -16.68
CA VAL A 372 -25.36 -31.04 -15.92
C VAL A 372 -24.89 -29.72 -15.33
N ASP A 373 -23.70 -29.70 -14.72
CA ASP A 373 -23.12 -28.49 -14.19
C ASP A 373 -22.86 -27.44 -15.30
N LYS A 374 -22.17 -27.82 -16.38
CA LYS A 374 -21.89 -26.91 -17.51
C LYS A 374 -23.15 -26.35 -18.17
N ALA A 375 -24.27 -27.07 -18.15
CA ALA A 375 -25.52 -26.63 -18.76
C ALA A 375 -26.06 -25.34 -18.12
N VAL A 376 -25.67 -25.04 -16.86
CA VAL A 376 -26.06 -23.80 -16.18
C VAL A 376 -25.01 -22.70 -16.21
N ALA A 377 -23.85 -22.91 -16.85
CA ALA A 377 -22.75 -21.93 -16.88
C ALA A 377 -23.20 -20.52 -17.33
N ASP A 378 -23.98 -20.44 -18.41
CA ASP A 378 -24.54 -19.18 -18.90
C ASP A 378 -25.44 -18.52 -17.85
N ASN A 379 -26.25 -19.32 -17.16
CA ASN A 379 -27.16 -18.83 -16.13
C ASN A 379 -26.41 -18.23 -14.94
N ILE A 380 -25.25 -18.78 -14.57
CA ILE A 380 -24.37 -18.32 -13.50
C ILE A 380 -23.58 -17.08 -13.93
N ALA A 381 -23.08 -17.05 -15.16
CA ALA A 381 -22.45 -15.87 -15.73
C ALA A 381 -23.37 -14.65 -15.71
N GLN A 382 -24.68 -14.84 -15.97
CA GLN A 382 -25.67 -13.77 -15.85
C GLN A 382 -25.84 -13.25 -14.41
N LEU A 383 -25.59 -14.07 -13.37
CA LEU A 383 -25.64 -13.60 -11.97
C LEU A 383 -24.47 -12.67 -11.66
N ALA A 384 -23.29 -12.93 -12.23
CA ALA A 384 -22.13 -12.05 -12.10
C ALA A 384 -22.36 -10.71 -12.82
N GLU A 385 -22.90 -10.73 -14.03
CA GLU A 385 -23.29 -9.51 -14.76
C GLU A 385 -24.38 -8.72 -14.02
N LEU A 386 -25.29 -9.40 -13.32
CA LEU A 386 -26.32 -8.77 -12.51
C LEU A 386 -25.74 -8.10 -11.24
N ASP A 387 -24.77 -8.74 -10.57
CA ASP A 387 -24.04 -8.12 -9.45
C ASP A 387 -23.33 -6.87 -9.95
N LYS A 388 -22.59 -6.99 -11.06
CA LYS A 388 -21.92 -5.87 -11.74
C LYS A 388 -22.88 -4.71 -12.04
N LEU A 389 -24.08 -4.99 -12.56
CA LEU A 389 -25.07 -3.96 -12.86
C LEU A 389 -25.50 -3.19 -11.60
N ILE A 390 -25.78 -3.90 -10.51
CA ILE A 390 -26.26 -3.30 -9.25
C ILE A 390 -25.14 -2.51 -8.57
N VAL A 391 -23.92 -3.04 -8.49
CA VAL A 391 -22.80 -2.33 -7.86
C VAL A 391 -22.40 -1.10 -8.68
N MET A 392 -22.46 -1.17 -10.01
CA MET A 392 -22.24 0.00 -10.88
C MET A 392 -23.31 1.07 -10.65
N GLN A 393 -24.59 0.69 -10.55
CA GLN A 393 -25.67 1.60 -10.19
C GLN A 393 -25.43 2.28 -8.82
N ARG A 394 -24.96 1.51 -7.82
CA ARG A 394 -24.75 2.02 -6.46
C ARG A 394 -23.58 3.01 -6.37
N TRP A 395 -22.47 2.72 -7.05
CA TRP A 395 -21.19 3.36 -6.77
C TRP A 395 -20.69 4.32 -7.86
N LEU A 396 -21.14 4.21 -9.11
CA LEU A 396 -20.51 4.93 -10.23
C LEU A 396 -20.55 6.47 -10.08
N ILE A 397 -21.69 7.05 -9.68
CA ILE A 397 -21.77 8.50 -9.42
C ILE A 397 -20.84 8.91 -8.28
N GLU A 398 -20.76 8.11 -7.22
CA GLU A 398 -19.92 8.39 -6.07
C GLU A 398 -18.43 8.33 -6.44
N MET A 399 -18.03 7.33 -7.23
CA MET A 399 -16.70 7.20 -7.80
C MET A 399 -16.34 8.41 -8.66
N VAL A 400 -17.24 8.83 -9.56
CA VAL A 400 -17.04 10.01 -10.41
C VAL A 400 -16.90 11.29 -9.58
N ASN A 401 -17.64 11.44 -8.48
CA ASN A 401 -17.52 12.56 -7.54
C ASN A 401 -16.35 12.44 -6.54
N ASN A 402 -15.48 11.44 -6.71
CA ASN A 402 -14.20 11.30 -6.01
C ASN A 402 -13.01 11.19 -6.99
N PHE A 403 -13.24 11.40 -8.29
CA PHE A 403 -12.22 11.24 -9.33
C PHE A 403 -12.31 12.34 -10.41
N VAL A 404 -13.50 12.56 -10.97
CA VAL A 404 -13.74 13.60 -12.00
C VAL A 404 -13.85 14.97 -11.34
N ASN A 405 -14.55 15.02 -10.21
CA ASN A 405 -14.56 16.15 -9.31
C ASN A 405 -14.32 15.62 -7.89
N PHE A 406 -13.66 16.38 -7.03
CA PHE A 406 -13.47 16.04 -5.61
C PHE A 406 -14.53 16.70 -4.74
N SER A 407 -15.76 16.89 -5.24
CA SER A 407 -16.80 17.58 -4.49
C SER A 407 -17.04 16.96 -3.13
N SER A 408 -17.02 15.61 -3.05
CA SER A 408 -17.20 14.84 -1.81
C SER A 408 -16.21 15.22 -0.71
N VAL A 409 -14.99 15.63 -1.06
CA VAL A 409 -13.94 16.05 -0.11
C VAL A 409 -14.29 17.37 0.61
N TYR A 410 -15.10 18.21 -0.02
CA TYR A 410 -15.45 19.55 0.49
C TYR A 410 -16.82 19.58 1.19
N HIS A 411 -17.51 18.44 1.29
CA HIS A 411 -18.82 18.33 1.91
C HIS A 411 -18.69 17.76 3.33
N PRO A 412 -18.84 18.57 4.41
CA PRO A 412 -18.64 18.09 5.78
C PRO A 412 -19.63 17.00 6.25
N GLU A 413 -20.74 16.80 5.54
CA GLU A 413 -21.73 15.75 5.83
C GLU A 413 -21.52 14.47 5.01
N ALA A 414 -20.55 14.45 4.09
CA ALA A 414 -20.25 13.31 3.24
C ALA A 414 -18.87 12.76 3.55
N THR A 415 -18.73 11.44 3.49
CA THR A 415 -17.43 10.76 3.54
C THR A 415 -16.94 10.54 2.11
N ALA A 416 -15.74 11.02 1.80
CA ALA A 416 -15.12 10.77 0.50
C ALA A 416 -14.70 9.30 0.39
N LEU A 417 -14.74 8.71 -0.80
CA LEU A 417 -14.33 7.31 -1.01
C LEU A 417 -12.87 7.08 -0.65
N VAL A 418 -12.03 8.11 -0.67
CA VAL A 418 -10.59 8.01 -0.38
C VAL A 418 -10.26 8.17 1.11
N GLU A 419 -11.25 8.55 1.92
CA GLU A 419 -11.06 8.81 3.34
C GLU A 419 -11.03 7.50 4.14
N MET A 420 -10.04 7.39 5.05
CA MET A 420 -9.93 6.28 6.00
C MET A 420 -10.63 6.57 7.32
N GLY A 421 -10.84 7.84 7.67
CA GLY A 421 -11.49 8.26 8.90
C GLY A 421 -10.88 9.52 9.51
N SER A 422 -11.01 9.62 10.83
CA SER A 422 -10.72 10.83 11.62
C SER A 422 -9.74 10.55 12.76
N LEU A 423 -8.76 11.44 12.95
CA LEU A 423 -7.82 11.38 14.08
C LEU A 423 -8.20 12.39 15.16
N VAL A 424 -8.56 11.92 16.35
CA VAL A 424 -8.84 12.74 17.53
C VAL A 424 -7.58 12.83 18.38
N ILE A 425 -7.00 14.03 18.47
CA ILE A 425 -5.74 14.26 19.16
C ILE A 425 -5.60 15.72 19.59
N ASP A 426 -5.03 15.97 20.77
CA ASP A 426 -4.72 17.32 21.23
C ASP A 426 -5.95 18.26 21.35
N GLY A 427 -7.12 17.72 21.73
CA GLY A 427 -8.35 18.50 21.91
C GLY A 427 -9.02 18.95 20.60
N ARG A 428 -8.72 18.28 19.49
CA ARG A 428 -9.27 18.57 18.16
C ARG A 428 -9.46 17.28 17.38
N ARG A 429 -10.27 17.39 16.33
CA ARG A 429 -10.50 16.35 15.33
C ARG A 429 -9.79 16.75 14.03
N LEU A 430 -9.05 15.81 13.46
CA LEU A 430 -8.40 15.89 12.16
C LEU A 430 -9.17 14.95 11.22
N ASP A 431 -10.05 15.50 10.41
CA ASP A 431 -10.85 14.74 9.45
C ASP A 431 -10.11 14.59 8.12
N PHE A 432 -10.58 13.69 7.27
CA PHE A 432 -9.99 13.39 5.98
C PHE A 432 -8.57 12.79 6.08
N CYS A 433 -8.44 11.72 6.87
CA CYS A 433 -7.19 10.96 6.92
C CYS A 433 -7.09 10.02 5.70
N LEU A 434 -5.93 9.99 5.05
CA LEU A 434 -5.67 9.12 3.90
C LEU A 434 -4.76 7.96 4.31
N LYS A 435 -4.97 6.78 3.71
CA LYS A 435 -4.07 5.64 3.90
C LYS A 435 -2.74 5.90 3.23
N VAL A 436 -1.64 5.55 3.90
CA VAL A 436 -0.29 5.67 3.36
C VAL A 436 0.37 4.30 3.33
N ALA A 437 0.68 3.81 2.12
CA ALA A 437 1.36 2.53 1.94
C ALA A 437 2.85 2.60 2.31
N ASN A 438 3.54 3.66 1.86
CA ASN A 438 4.95 3.89 2.17
C ASN A 438 5.17 5.32 2.66
N THR A 439 5.32 5.45 3.97
CA THR A 439 5.46 6.72 4.69
C THR A 439 6.68 7.52 4.25
N ASP A 440 7.80 6.87 3.92
CA ASP A 440 9.04 7.58 3.55
C ASP A 440 9.06 8.02 2.09
N ALA A 441 8.44 7.27 1.19
CA ALA A 441 8.21 7.72 -0.18
C ALA A 441 7.20 8.88 -0.20
N HIS A 442 6.11 8.76 0.55
CA HIS A 442 5.03 9.73 0.57
C HIS A 442 5.50 11.11 1.08
N LYS A 443 6.28 11.18 2.17
CA LYS A 443 6.76 12.45 2.73
C LYS A 443 7.52 13.31 1.73
N LYS A 444 8.36 12.69 0.90
CA LYS A 444 9.26 13.41 -0.03
C LYS A 444 8.50 14.36 -0.96
N LEU A 445 7.31 13.95 -1.40
CA LEU A 445 6.45 14.77 -2.25
C LEU A 445 5.42 15.56 -1.42
N ALA A 446 4.82 14.95 -0.39
CA ALA A 446 3.79 15.59 0.40
C ALA A 446 4.28 16.82 1.19
N GLU A 447 5.57 16.93 1.50
CA GLU A 447 6.15 18.12 2.16
C GLU A 447 6.05 19.39 1.28
N GLU A 448 6.00 19.24 -0.04
CA GLU A 448 5.82 20.35 -0.99
C GLU A 448 4.42 20.97 -0.92
N SER A 449 3.44 20.27 -0.31
CA SER A 449 2.08 20.77 -0.08
C SER A 449 2.02 22.04 0.78
N LEU A 450 3.08 22.35 1.53
CA LEU A 450 3.12 23.41 2.54
C LEU A 450 2.09 23.24 3.66
N ILE A 451 1.50 22.05 3.81
CA ILE A 451 0.56 21.71 4.88
C ILE A 451 1.34 21.08 6.04
N TYR A 452 0.88 21.34 7.27
CA TYR A 452 1.41 20.63 8.43
C TYR A 452 0.79 19.23 8.46
N LEU A 453 1.58 18.19 8.23
CA LEU A 453 1.08 16.82 8.10
C LEU A 453 1.47 16.00 9.31
N VAL A 454 0.53 15.21 9.82
CA VAL A 454 0.75 14.25 10.90
C VAL A 454 0.58 12.85 10.33
N TYR A 455 1.62 12.03 10.44
CA TYR A 455 1.57 10.62 10.11
C TYR A 455 1.36 9.83 11.40
N ALA A 456 0.39 8.93 11.40
CA ALA A 456 0.05 8.11 12.56
C ALA A 456 -0.04 6.63 12.20
N SER A 457 0.58 5.78 13.02
CA SER A 457 0.37 4.34 12.97
C SER A 457 -0.93 4.00 13.69
N ILE A 458 -1.77 3.20 13.04
CA ILE A 458 -3.05 2.75 13.58
C ILE A 458 -2.93 1.29 14.01
N THR A 459 -3.24 1.00 15.27
CA THR A 459 -3.10 -0.33 15.90
C THR A 459 -4.42 -0.76 16.51
N ASP A 460 -4.74 -2.07 16.42
CA ASP A 460 -5.96 -2.63 17.01
C ASP A 460 -5.91 -2.65 18.54
N LYS A 461 -4.72 -2.87 19.10
CA LYS A 461 -4.44 -2.85 20.53
C LYS A 461 -2.99 -2.47 20.78
N GLU A 462 -2.70 -2.03 21.99
CA GLU A 462 -1.35 -1.69 22.41
C GLU A 462 -0.37 -2.86 22.22
N GLY A 463 0.80 -2.57 21.63
CA GLY A 463 1.84 -3.57 21.34
C GLY A 463 1.58 -4.43 20.09
N ALA A 464 0.43 -4.32 19.43
CA ALA A 464 0.19 -5.00 18.15
C ALA A 464 0.95 -4.33 16.99
N ALA A 465 1.20 -5.10 15.94
CA ALA A 465 1.69 -4.53 14.67
C ALA A 465 0.66 -3.54 14.11
N PRO A 466 1.11 -2.43 13.47
CA PRO A 466 0.20 -1.48 12.84
C PRO A 466 -0.68 -2.15 11.78
N ALA A 467 -2.00 -1.97 11.88
CA ALA A 467 -2.94 -2.41 10.87
C ALA A 467 -2.75 -1.63 9.56
N TYR A 468 -2.51 -0.32 9.68
CA TYR A 468 -2.16 0.57 8.58
C TYR A 468 -1.59 1.90 9.12
N THR A 469 -1.03 2.71 8.22
CA THR A 469 -0.59 4.09 8.52
C THR A 469 -1.49 5.07 7.81
N VAL A 470 -1.79 6.19 8.47
CA VAL A 470 -2.55 7.29 7.88
C VAL A 470 -1.77 8.61 7.92
N VAL A 471 -2.10 9.51 7.00
CA VAL A 471 -1.70 10.92 7.03
C VAL A 471 -2.91 11.79 7.28
N ALA A 472 -2.78 12.73 8.22
CA ALA A 472 -3.81 13.69 8.60
C ALA A 472 -3.29 15.13 8.39
N PRO A 473 -4.00 15.96 7.60
CA PRO A 473 -3.62 17.35 7.38
C PRO A 473 -4.08 18.24 8.55
N VAL A 474 -3.15 18.92 9.21
CA VAL A 474 -3.45 19.92 10.25
C VAL A 474 -3.54 21.29 9.59
N THR A 475 -4.76 21.75 9.36
CA THR A 475 -5.02 22.89 8.47
C THR A 475 -5.51 24.14 9.19
N ALA A 476 -5.96 24.02 10.44
CA ALA A 476 -6.40 25.14 11.27
C ALA A 476 -5.97 24.99 12.75
N GLY A 477 -6.06 26.09 13.49
CA GLY A 477 -5.60 26.18 14.88
C GLY A 477 -4.11 26.45 14.98
N GLY A 478 -3.40 25.66 15.78
CA GLY A 478 -1.95 25.74 15.93
C GLY A 478 -1.31 24.39 16.19
N ARG A 479 0.02 24.31 16.24
CA ARG A 479 0.78 23.09 16.50
C ARG A 479 0.36 22.44 17.81
N GLY A 480 0.06 23.24 18.83
CA GLY A 480 -0.32 22.74 20.15
C GLY A 480 0.76 21.81 20.72
N ARG A 481 0.36 20.66 21.24
CA ARG A 481 1.27 19.67 21.83
C ARG A 481 1.54 18.49 20.89
N LEU A 482 1.37 18.66 19.57
CA LEU A 482 1.69 17.62 18.58
C LEU A 482 3.21 17.37 18.54
N ARG A 483 3.58 16.09 18.72
CA ARG A 483 4.95 15.58 18.71
C ARG A 483 4.92 14.09 18.36
N VAL A 484 6.01 13.59 17.78
CA VAL A 484 6.21 12.15 17.57
C VAL A 484 6.07 11.41 18.90
N GLY A 485 5.42 10.25 18.87
CA GLY A 485 5.11 9.43 20.04
C GLY A 485 3.80 9.80 20.75
N LYS A 486 3.17 10.94 20.44
CA LYS A 486 1.88 11.31 21.05
C LYS A 486 0.79 10.34 20.59
N ARG A 487 0.01 9.84 21.55
CA ARG A 487 -1.13 8.97 21.31
C ARG A 487 -2.43 9.77 21.11
N GLY A 488 -3.36 9.20 20.36
CA GLY A 488 -4.70 9.69 20.11
C GLY A 488 -5.62 8.53 19.74
N ILE A 489 -6.85 8.85 19.34
CA ILE A 489 -7.83 7.85 18.90
C ILE A 489 -8.07 8.08 17.41
N PHE A 490 -8.03 7.00 16.63
CA PHE A 490 -8.45 7.03 15.23
C PHE A 490 -9.82 6.35 15.10
N ILE A 491 -10.76 7.04 14.47
CA ILE A 491 -12.11 6.55 14.24
C ILE A 491 -12.22 6.31 12.74
N ASP A 492 -12.37 5.06 12.32
CA ASP A 492 -12.50 4.75 10.90
C ASP A 492 -13.88 5.13 10.34
N ILE A 493 -14.05 5.01 9.02
CA ILE A 493 -15.32 5.29 8.33
C ILE A 493 -16.50 4.40 8.77
N LYS A 494 -16.24 3.28 9.45
CA LYS A 494 -17.25 2.38 10.02
C LYS A 494 -17.56 2.72 11.48
N GLY A 495 -16.91 3.74 12.03
CA GLY A 495 -17.04 4.15 13.42
C GLY A 495 -16.27 3.26 14.40
N LYS A 496 -15.40 2.35 13.93
CA LYS A 496 -14.55 1.57 14.83
C LYS A 496 -13.42 2.46 15.34
N GLU A 497 -13.21 2.42 16.65
CA GLU A 497 -12.12 3.10 17.32
C GLU A 497 -10.85 2.25 17.30
N TRP A 498 -9.73 2.93 17.10
CA TRP A 498 -8.39 2.36 17.02
C TRP A 498 -7.41 3.21 17.82
N ASP A 499 -6.36 2.56 18.34
CA ASP A 499 -5.22 3.26 18.91
C ASP A 499 -4.42 3.94 17.80
N ALA A 500 -4.09 5.23 17.99
CA ALA A 500 -3.26 5.98 17.08
C ALA A 500 -2.02 6.53 17.77
N GLN A 501 -0.87 6.45 17.11
CA GLN A 501 0.37 7.08 17.59
C GLN A 501 1.06 7.84 16.47
N ILE A 502 1.44 9.10 16.73
CA ILE A 502 2.18 9.89 15.77
C ILE A 502 3.57 9.30 15.55
N THR A 503 3.89 8.92 14.32
CA THR A 503 5.19 8.39 13.93
C THR A 503 6.06 9.45 13.26
N HIS A 504 5.45 10.40 12.55
CA HIS A 504 6.18 11.46 11.87
C HIS A 504 5.35 12.74 11.71
N ILE A 505 6.03 13.88 11.59
CA ILE A 505 5.41 15.19 11.39
C ILE A 505 6.17 15.94 10.31
N ALA A 506 5.47 16.39 9.26
CA ALA A 506 5.98 17.37 8.31
C ALA A 506 5.63 18.78 8.81
N GLU A 507 6.62 19.55 9.23
CA GLU A 507 6.40 20.85 9.86
C GLU A 507 6.25 21.99 8.83
N ASN A 508 5.03 22.52 8.72
CA ASN A 508 4.73 23.75 7.97
C ASN A 508 3.87 24.72 8.79
N PRO A 509 3.81 26.02 8.46
CA PRO A 509 2.96 26.95 9.21
C PRO A 509 1.47 26.58 9.16
N ILE A 510 0.80 26.54 10.32
CA ILE A 510 -0.67 26.33 10.42
C ILE A 510 -1.43 27.66 10.42
N SER A 511 -0.84 28.71 11.02
CA SER A 511 -1.40 30.06 11.03
C SER A 511 -0.32 31.15 10.87
N VAL A 512 -0.74 32.35 10.46
CA VAL A 512 0.17 33.50 10.28
C VAL A 512 0.85 33.86 11.61
N VAL A 513 0.10 33.79 12.72
CA VAL A 513 0.63 34.06 14.07
C VAL A 513 1.71 33.06 14.43
N GLU A 514 1.51 31.77 14.12
CA GLU A 514 2.55 30.77 14.38
C GLU A 514 3.80 30.94 13.53
N ALA A 515 3.65 31.37 12.28
CA ALA A 515 4.77 31.68 11.40
C ALA A 515 5.55 32.89 11.92
N MET A 516 4.83 33.95 12.31
CA MET A 516 5.39 35.18 12.86
C MET A 516 6.34 34.90 14.04
N PHE A 517 5.90 34.06 14.99
CA PHE A 517 6.70 33.73 16.18
C PHE A 517 7.62 32.50 16.02
N ALA A 518 7.67 31.85 14.85
CA ALA A 518 8.49 30.66 14.63
C ALA A 518 10.00 30.87 14.83
N PRO A 519 10.63 31.97 14.35
CA PRO A 519 12.06 32.20 14.55
C PRO A 519 12.45 32.33 16.03
N PHE A 520 11.61 33.02 16.82
CA PHE A 520 11.84 33.22 18.25
C PHE A 520 11.70 31.92 19.04
N ARG A 521 10.77 31.05 18.64
CA ARG A 521 10.62 29.71 19.24
C ARG A 521 11.85 28.83 19.00
N LYS A 522 12.40 28.86 17.77
CA LYS A 522 13.64 28.13 17.47
C LYS A 522 14.81 28.68 18.29
N LEU A 523 14.87 30.00 18.44
CA LEU A 523 15.88 30.65 19.28
C LEU A 523 15.75 30.26 20.75
N SER A 524 14.54 30.27 21.31
CA SER A 524 14.31 29.87 22.71
C SER A 524 14.67 28.41 22.95
N GLN A 525 14.38 27.49 22.02
CA GLN A 525 14.77 26.09 22.12
C GLN A 525 16.30 25.91 22.11
N MET A 526 17.02 26.65 21.26
CA MET A 526 18.49 26.62 21.25
C MET A 526 19.08 27.19 22.55
N VAL A 527 18.46 28.22 23.13
CA VAL A 527 18.88 28.81 24.40
C VAL A 527 18.61 27.86 25.58
N SER A 528 17.42 27.27 25.65
CA SER A 528 17.09 26.26 26.67
C SER A 528 18.05 25.07 26.62
N LYS A 529 18.37 24.56 25.42
CA LYS A 529 19.32 23.46 25.26
C LYS A 529 20.73 23.83 25.72
N LYS A 530 21.20 25.05 25.43
CA LYS A 530 22.47 25.57 25.95
C LYS A 530 22.46 25.79 27.46
N ILE A 531 21.32 26.18 28.03
CA ILE A 531 21.16 26.30 29.49
C ILE A 531 21.18 24.92 30.15
N GLU A 532 20.56 23.91 29.55
CA GLU A 532 20.66 22.51 30.01
C GLU A 532 22.10 21.99 29.93
N ASP A 533 22.81 22.26 28.82
CA ASP A 533 24.23 21.92 28.66
C ASP A 533 25.13 22.69 29.66
N TRP A 534 24.77 23.93 30.01
CA TRP A 534 25.49 24.77 30.97
C TRP A 534 25.20 24.39 32.43
N ILE A 535 23.97 24.01 32.76
CA ILE A 535 23.56 23.47 34.07
C ILE A 535 24.26 22.12 34.32
N GLY A 536 24.49 21.31 33.28
CA GLY A 536 25.32 20.10 33.37
C GLY A 536 26.80 20.38 33.68
N SER A 537 27.27 21.62 33.55
CA SER A 537 28.67 22.01 33.80
C SER A 537 28.86 23.16 34.80
N ALA A 538 27.82 23.60 35.52
CA ALA A 538 27.94 24.82 36.34
C ALA A 538 27.21 24.69 37.68
N GLN A 539 27.83 23.97 38.61
CA GLN A 539 27.56 24.11 40.05
C GLN A 539 28.61 24.98 40.77
N ALA A 540 29.44 25.74 40.05
CA ALA A 540 30.60 26.43 40.66
C ALA A 540 30.75 27.94 40.38
N ASP A 541 30.00 28.57 39.46
CA ASP A 541 30.30 29.96 39.05
C ASP A 541 29.10 30.93 39.11
N GLN A 542 28.28 30.81 40.16
CA GLN A 542 27.11 31.66 40.36
C GLN A 542 27.38 32.75 41.42
N GLU A 543 28.31 33.67 41.16
CA GLU A 543 28.35 34.93 41.93
C GLU A 543 29.00 36.13 41.21
N LYS A 544 29.77 35.92 40.12
CA LYS A 544 30.45 37.03 39.40
C LYS A 544 29.81 37.51 38.10
N ALA A 545 28.70 36.91 37.65
CA ALA A 545 28.14 37.18 36.31
C ALA A 545 26.97 38.19 36.26
N MET A 546 26.55 38.78 37.38
CA MET A 546 25.26 39.49 37.43
C MET A 546 25.31 40.98 37.04
N THR A 547 26.48 41.61 36.95
CA THR A 547 26.62 43.05 36.60
C THR A 547 27.26 43.33 35.24
N ALA A 548 27.83 42.33 34.57
CA ALA A 548 28.32 42.44 33.18
C ALA A 548 27.31 41.95 32.11
N SER A 549 26.10 41.58 32.56
CA SER A 549 25.11 40.85 31.76
C SER A 549 24.24 41.73 30.85
N ALA A 550 24.09 43.03 31.12
CA ALA A 550 23.19 43.89 30.35
C ALA A 550 23.75 44.26 28.96
N ASP A 551 25.00 44.75 28.87
CA ASP A 551 25.60 45.13 27.58
C ASP A 551 25.93 43.91 26.71
N LYS A 552 26.37 42.82 27.34
CA LYS A 552 26.64 41.56 26.65
C LYS A 552 25.35 40.90 26.15
N ALA A 553 24.26 40.93 26.94
CA ALA A 553 22.96 40.44 26.49
C ALA A 553 22.35 41.28 25.36
N VAL A 554 22.57 42.61 25.34
CA VAL A 554 22.14 43.48 24.24
C VAL A 554 22.93 43.18 22.95
N VAL A 555 24.25 42.97 23.05
CA VAL A 555 25.11 42.59 21.91
C VAL A 555 24.79 41.17 21.41
N ASP A 556 24.55 40.22 22.31
CA ASP A 556 24.20 38.84 21.95
C ASP A 556 22.76 38.74 21.40
N ALA A 557 21.83 39.57 21.90
CA ALA A 557 20.50 39.73 21.33
C ALA A 557 20.54 40.38 19.94
N GLN A 558 21.39 41.40 19.73
CA GLN A 558 21.63 41.99 18.41
C GLN A 558 22.23 40.97 17.43
N LYS A 559 23.25 40.20 17.84
CA LYS A 559 23.84 39.14 17.00
C LYS A 559 22.86 38.00 16.71
N GLY A 560 22.04 37.62 17.68
CA GLY A 560 20.98 36.61 17.52
C GLY A 560 19.89 37.08 16.56
N ALA A 561 19.50 38.35 16.64
CA ALA A 561 18.52 38.97 15.75
C ALA A 561 19.10 39.19 14.32
N GLU A 562 20.38 39.54 14.20
CA GLU A 562 21.07 39.66 12.92
C GLU A 562 21.25 38.30 12.23
N LYS A 563 21.54 37.24 13.00
CA LYS A 563 21.58 35.86 12.49
C LYS A 563 20.19 35.39 12.03
N ALA A 564 19.15 35.64 12.83
CA ALA A 564 17.78 35.32 12.45
C ALA A 564 17.33 36.09 11.19
N ALA A 565 17.73 37.34 11.04
CA ALA A 565 17.47 38.13 9.83
C ALA A 565 18.20 37.56 8.60
N LYS A 566 19.47 37.13 8.74
CA LYS A 566 20.24 36.47 7.68
C LYS A 566 19.65 35.10 7.29
N ASP A 567 19.18 34.32 8.26
CA ASP A 567 18.54 33.02 8.01
C ASP A 567 17.17 33.17 7.30
N VAL A 568 16.42 34.24 7.60
CA VAL A 568 15.17 34.57 6.90
C VAL A 568 15.44 35.11 5.49
N ALA A 569 16.52 35.87 5.28
CA ALA A 569 16.95 36.34 3.96
C ALA A 569 17.53 35.22 3.08
N ALA A 570 18.09 34.17 3.68
CA ALA A 570 18.63 32.99 2.99
C ALA A 570 17.56 31.93 2.62
N ALA A 571 16.32 32.09 3.10
CA ALA A 571 15.20 31.21 2.73
C ALA A 571 14.80 31.43 1.26
N LYS A 572 15.34 30.57 0.38
CA LYS A 572 15.15 30.56 -1.07
C LYS A 572 13.67 30.71 -1.48
N ALA A 573 13.35 31.74 -2.27
CA ALA A 573 12.08 31.87 -2.97
C ALA A 573 11.95 30.78 -4.08
N PRO A 574 10.73 30.41 -4.54
CA PRO A 574 10.54 29.43 -5.61
C PRO A 574 11.18 29.91 -6.93
N PRO A 575 11.64 28.99 -7.81
CA PRO A 575 12.24 29.36 -9.10
C PRO A 575 11.22 30.06 -10.03
N PRO A 576 11.62 31.08 -10.81
CA PRO A 576 10.75 31.67 -11.82
C PRO A 576 10.58 30.71 -13.03
N ALA A 577 9.38 30.72 -13.61
CA ALA A 577 9.07 30.05 -14.86
C ALA A 577 9.97 30.56 -16.01
N ALA A 578 10.36 29.65 -16.90
CA ALA A 578 11.33 29.85 -17.96
C ALA A 578 10.97 31.00 -18.93
N ALA A 579 11.98 31.77 -19.33
CA ALA A 579 11.95 32.70 -20.46
C ALA A 579 13.21 32.50 -21.36
N PRO A 580 13.16 32.88 -22.66
CA PRO A 580 14.02 32.36 -23.74
C PRO A 580 15.46 32.92 -23.78
N PRO A 581 16.35 32.40 -24.66
CA PRO A 581 17.82 32.58 -24.58
C PRO A 581 18.31 33.99 -24.99
N PRO A 582 19.55 34.37 -24.60
CA PRO A 582 19.99 35.77 -24.52
C PRO A 582 20.47 36.34 -25.87
N ALA A 583 20.12 37.61 -26.12
CA ALA A 583 20.72 38.41 -27.18
C ALA A 583 21.67 39.49 -26.60
N ALA A 584 22.90 39.47 -27.13
CA ALA A 584 23.91 40.52 -27.33
C ALA A 584 24.15 41.63 -26.27
N ALA A 585 25.43 41.76 -25.91
CA ALA A 585 26.02 42.78 -25.04
C ALA A 585 25.96 44.21 -25.61
N PRO A 586 26.06 45.25 -24.75
CA PRO A 586 26.63 46.54 -25.11
C PRO A 586 28.01 46.79 -24.45
N ALA A 587 28.78 47.60 -25.16
CA ALA A 587 30.16 48.03 -24.94
C ALA A 587 30.34 49.04 -23.77
N PRO A 588 31.58 49.38 -23.38
CA PRO A 588 31.91 50.02 -22.10
C PRO A 588 31.85 51.56 -22.15
N GLY A 589 31.27 52.17 -21.12
CA GLY A 589 31.29 53.62 -20.93
C GLY A 589 30.37 54.07 -19.80
N ALA A 590 30.87 54.09 -18.57
CA ALA A 590 30.17 54.63 -17.40
C ALA A 590 30.80 55.97 -16.98
N PRO A 591 29.97 56.95 -16.56
CA PRO A 591 30.30 57.80 -15.43
C PRO A 591 29.41 57.50 -14.24
N LYS A 592 30.02 57.44 -13.05
CA LYS A 592 29.36 57.38 -11.73
C LYS A 592 28.47 58.62 -11.53
N ALA A 593 27.24 58.42 -11.07
CA ALA A 593 26.38 59.48 -10.56
C ALA A 593 25.81 59.11 -9.18
N GLU A 594 25.76 60.13 -8.34
CA GLU A 594 25.58 60.16 -6.89
C GLU A 594 24.15 59.83 -6.44
N ALA A 595 24.04 59.33 -5.20
CA ALA A 595 22.78 58.95 -4.57
C ALA A 595 21.90 60.18 -4.26
N LYS A 596 20.77 60.30 -4.98
CA LYS A 596 19.59 61.08 -4.57
C LYS A 596 18.42 60.14 -4.29
N GLY A 597 17.60 60.55 -3.31
CA GLY A 597 16.67 59.73 -2.55
C GLY A 597 15.57 58.98 -3.34
N LEU A 598 15.03 57.97 -2.65
CA LEU A 598 14.05 57.00 -3.10
C LEU A 598 12.66 57.66 -3.35
N ASP A 599 12.20 57.70 -4.60
CA ASP A 599 10.84 58.15 -4.96
C ASP A 599 9.87 56.96 -4.97
N VAL A 600 8.89 56.99 -4.06
CA VAL A 600 7.90 55.91 -3.84
C VAL A 600 6.98 55.71 -5.06
N ASN A 601 6.81 56.73 -5.92
CA ASN A 601 6.03 56.60 -7.16
C ASN A 601 6.72 55.74 -8.23
N SER A 602 8.05 55.57 -8.17
CA SER A 602 8.78 54.69 -9.09
C SER A 602 8.63 53.19 -8.76
N LEU A 603 8.21 52.88 -7.52
CA LEU A 603 8.04 51.50 -7.05
C LEU A 603 6.71 50.85 -7.51
N ILE A 604 5.73 51.66 -7.96
CA ILE A 604 4.39 51.19 -8.29
C ILE A 604 4.17 51.02 -9.81
N LEU A 605 5.01 51.61 -10.67
CA LEU A 605 4.77 51.65 -12.12
C LEU A 605 5.65 50.70 -12.96
N GLY A 606 6.58 49.94 -12.36
CA GLY A 606 7.50 49.03 -13.05
C GLY A 606 7.23 47.57 -12.73
N GLY A 607 6.24 46.95 -13.38
CA GLY A 607 5.97 45.51 -13.26
C GLY A 607 7.02 44.67 -14.00
N GLY A 608 8.19 44.44 -13.39
CA GLY A 608 9.18 43.51 -13.92
C GLY A 608 10.61 43.93 -13.59
N ILE A 609 11.35 43.02 -12.93
CA ILE A 609 12.74 43.12 -12.47
C ILE A 609 12.90 43.83 -11.11
N ALA A 610 13.10 43.04 -10.04
CA ALA A 610 14.30 43.10 -9.19
C ALA A 610 14.10 42.30 -7.88
N VAL A 611 14.52 41.04 -7.85
CA VAL A 611 14.81 40.33 -6.59
C VAL A 611 15.91 41.07 -5.80
N ALA A 612 16.77 41.83 -6.50
CA ALA A 612 17.79 42.70 -5.90
C ALA A 612 17.20 43.94 -5.16
N GLY A 613 16.04 44.44 -5.59
CA GLY A 613 15.42 45.63 -4.99
C GLY A 613 14.77 45.36 -3.63
N ILE A 614 14.26 44.14 -3.44
CA ILE A 614 13.68 43.70 -2.16
C ILE A 614 14.79 43.51 -1.12
N SER A 615 15.93 42.91 -1.50
CA SER A 615 17.07 42.74 -0.60
C SER A 615 17.77 44.06 -0.27
N SER A 616 17.86 45.01 -1.20
CA SER A 616 18.38 46.37 -0.92
C SER A 616 17.42 47.19 -0.05
N ALA A 617 16.10 47.10 -0.27
CA ALA A 617 15.11 47.75 0.58
C ALA A 617 15.10 47.16 1.99
N LEU A 618 15.19 45.83 2.13
CA LEU A 618 15.33 45.16 3.42
C LEU A 618 16.65 45.53 4.12
N GLY A 619 17.76 45.62 3.37
CA GLY A 619 19.04 46.09 3.89
C GLY A 619 19.01 47.54 4.36
N ALA A 620 18.31 48.42 3.64
CA ALA A 620 18.12 49.82 4.03
C ALA A 620 17.23 49.97 5.27
N ILE A 621 16.14 49.21 5.36
CA ILE A 621 15.26 49.15 6.54
C ILE A 621 16.04 48.61 7.75
N PHE A 622 16.84 47.56 7.56
CA PHE A 622 17.70 47.02 8.62
C PHE A 622 18.76 48.06 9.06
N GLY A 623 19.38 48.75 8.10
CA GLY A 623 20.33 49.84 8.33
C GLY A 623 19.75 51.00 9.17
N LEU A 624 18.52 51.41 8.86
CA LEU A 624 17.76 52.40 9.62
C LEU A 624 17.60 52.00 11.09
N PHE A 625 17.30 50.74 11.38
CA PHE A 625 17.15 50.27 12.76
C PHE A 625 18.48 50.07 13.49
N THR A 626 19.55 49.68 12.80
CA THR A 626 20.90 49.59 13.40
C THR A 626 21.51 50.96 13.76
N SER A 627 21.00 52.04 13.16
CA SER A 627 21.41 53.42 13.48
C SER A 627 20.77 54.00 14.75
N LEU A 628 19.79 53.29 15.33
CA LEU A 628 19.17 53.62 16.61
C LEU A 628 19.98 53.00 17.76
N ALA A 629 20.21 53.74 18.84
CA ALA A 629 20.91 53.23 20.01
C ALA A 629 19.97 52.46 20.96
N GLY A 630 20.45 51.37 21.55
CA GLY A 630 19.78 50.67 22.64
C GLY A 630 18.55 49.83 22.24
N ILE A 631 17.56 49.77 23.14
CA ILE A 631 16.38 48.88 23.06
C ILE A 631 15.54 49.11 21.79
N LEU A 632 15.55 50.32 21.22
CA LEU A 632 14.81 50.66 20.00
C LEU A 632 15.36 49.98 18.75
N ALA A 633 16.68 49.80 18.67
CA ALA A 633 17.33 49.04 17.60
C ALA A 633 16.86 47.58 17.64
N ILE A 634 16.85 46.98 18.84
CA ILE A 634 16.42 45.60 19.07
C ILE A 634 14.94 45.43 18.72
N ALA A 635 14.07 46.33 19.21
CA ALA A 635 12.63 46.29 18.93
C ALA A 635 12.34 46.43 17.42
N GLY A 636 13.06 47.31 16.71
CA GLY A 636 12.95 47.48 15.27
C GLY A 636 13.33 46.22 14.48
N ILE A 637 14.47 45.60 14.82
CA ILE A 637 14.91 44.35 14.19
C ILE A 637 13.90 43.22 14.46
N ILE A 638 13.42 43.08 15.70
CA ILE A 638 12.38 42.12 16.07
C ILE A 638 11.12 42.34 15.21
N GLY A 639 10.68 43.60 15.07
CA GLY A 639 9.53 43.97 14.24
C GLY A 639 9.69 43.56 12.77
N VAL A 640 10.86 43.79 12.17
CA VAL A 640 11.16 43.38 10.78
C VAL A 640 11.15 41.86 10.64
N VAL A 641 11.77 41.12 11.57
CA VAL A 641 11.78 39.65 11.56
C VAL A 641 10.37 39.08 11.72
N LEU A 642 9.55 39.61 12.64
CA LEU A 642 8.15 39.23 12.82
C LEU A 642 7.34 39.51 11.55
N GLY A 643 7.46 40.72 10.98
CA GLY A 643 6.74 41.12 9.77
C GLY A 643 7.08 40.27 8.55
N LEU A 644 8.37 40.01 8.32
CA LEU A 644 8.82 39.15 7.21
C LEU A 644 8.40 37.69 7.41
N SER A 645 8.47 37.18 8.64
CA SER A 645 8.02 35.82 8.97
C SER A 645 6.50 35.67 8.81
N ALA A 646 5.73 36.69 9.19
CA ALA A 646 4.29 36.74 8.99
C ALA A 646 3.94 36.77 7.48
N LEU A 647 4.67 37.56 6.68
CA LEU A 647 4.49 37.62 5.22
C LEU A 647 4.79 36.27 4.55
N ILE A 648 5.93 35.64 4.88
CA ILE A 648 6.30 34.31 4.37
C ILE A 648 5.26 33.27 4.80
N GLY A 649 4.84 33.29 6.06
CA GLY A 649 3.79 32.41 6.56
C GLY A 649 2.47 32.58 5.82
N TRP A 650 2.06 33.82 5.59
CA TRP A 650 0.86 34.14 4.81
C TRP A 650 0.95 33.67 3.36
N LEU A 651 2.10 33.85 2.70
CA LEU A 651 2.36 33.33 1.36
C LEU A 651 2.29 31.80 1.32
N LYS A 652 2.90 31.10 2.29
CA LYS A 652 2.84 29.64 2.39
C LYS A 652 1.41 29.15 2.60
N LEU A 653 0.66 29.77 3.50
CA LEU A 653 -0.72 29.38 3.80
C LEU A 653 -1.67 29.52 2.61
N ARG A 654 -1.46 30.51 1.75
CA ARG A 654 -2.23 30.71 0.50
C ARG A 654 -1.85 29.72 -0.61
N LYS A 655 -0.66 29.14 -0.55
CA LYS A 655 -0.14 28.17 -1.51
C LYS A 655 -0.32 26.72 -1.05
N ARG A 656 -1.04 26.47 0.06
CA ARG A 656 -1.30 25.11 0.54
C ARG A 656 -2.14 24.34 -0.47
N ASP A 657 -1.66 23.15 -0.83
CA ASP A 657 -2.27 22.31 -1.86
C ASP A 657 -2.44 20.87 -1.37
N MET A 658 -3.69 20.39 -1.32
CA MET A 658 -3.99 19.00 -0.97
C MET A 658 -3.67 18.02 -2.12
N SER A 659 -3.56 18.47 -3.38
CA SER A 659 -3.33 17.56 -4.50
C SER A 659 -2.01 16.80 -4.35
N LEU A 660 -1.00 17.45 -3.79
CA LEU A 660 0.33 16.87 -3.55
C LEU A 660 0.30 15.72 -2.52
N ILE A 661 -0.72 15.66 -1.66
CA ILE A 661 -0.91 14.51 -0.76
C ILE A 661 -1.44 13.30 -1.56
N PHE A 662 -2.33 13.53 -2.53
CA PHE A 662 -2.78 12.49 -3.46
C PHE A 662 -1.69 12.03 -4.41
N GLU A 663 -0.93 12.97 -4.99
CA GLU A 663 0.21 12.63 -5.85
C GLU A 663 1.27 11.82 -5.11
N ALA A 664 1.51 12.13 -3.83
CA ALA A 664 2.39 11.35 -2.95
C ALA A 664 1.87 9.91 -2.70
N SER A 665 0.57 9.68 -2.88
CA SER A 665 -0.07 8.36 -2.84
C SER A 665 -0.14 7.70 -4.23
N GLY A 666 0.45 8.30 -5.26
CA GLY A 666 0.52 7.76 -6.62
C GLY A 666 -0.68 8.09 -7.50
N TRP A 667 -1.43 9.13 -7.17
CA TRP A 667 -2.48 9.69 -8.05
C TRP A 667 -1.88 10.56 -9.14
N ALA A 668 -2.51 10.58 -10.31
CA ALA A 668 -2.24 11.55 -11.38
C ALA A 668 -3.27 12.68 -11.28
N MET A 669 -2.96 13.67 -10.45
CA MET A 669 -3.80 14.84 -10.23
C MET A 669 -3.63 15.84 -11.36
N ASN A 670 -4.73 16.48 -11.76
CA ASN A 670 -4.78 17.51 -12.80
C ASN A 670 -5.15 18.89 -12.25
N ILE A 671 -5.79 18.94 -11.07
CA ILE A 671 -6.22 20.18 -10.44
C ILE A 671 -5.44 20.45 -9.16
N THR A 672 -5.27 21.73 -8.85
CA THR A 672 -4.80 22.17 -7.54
C THR A 672 -5.97 22.24 -6.56
N MET A 673 -5.78 21.65 -5.39
CA MET A 673 -6.78 21.57 -4.32
C MET A 673 -6.38 22.53 -3.19
N THR A 674 -6.53 23.83 -3.45
CA THR A 674 -6.03 24.86 -2.52
C THR A 674 -6.86 24.95 -1.24
N ILE A 675 -6.19 25.18 -0.10
CA ILE A 675 -6.85 25.31 1.22
C ILE A 675 -6.93 26.78 1.65
N ASN A 676 -8.10 27.39 1.47
CA ASN A 676 -8.41 28.69 2.06
C ASN A 676 -8.82 28.57 3.55
N ARG A 677 -9.02 29.70 4.24
CA ARG A 677 -9.35 29.74 5.67
C ARG A 677 -10.69 29.07 6.03
N GLY A 678 -11.66 29.09 5.12
CA GLY A 678 -12.96 28.43 5.32
C GLY A 678 -12.81 26.90 5.25
N VAL A 679 -12.19 26.42 4.17
CA VAL A 679 -11.93 24.99 3.94
C VAL A 679 -11.02 24.39 5.00
N ALA A 680 -10.04 25.15 5.51
CA ALA A 680 -9.17 24.70 6.59
C ALA A 680 -9.92 24.26 7.86
N ARG A 681 -11.10 24.80 8.14
CA ARG A 681 -11.89 24.41 9.31
C ARG A 681 -12.70 23.12 9.07
N LEU A 682 -12.81 22.66 7.83
CA LEU A 682 -13.45 21.38 7.51
C LEU A 682 -12.57 20.20 7.94
N PHE A 683 -11.26 20.30 7.69
CA PHE A 683 -10.32 19.20 7.98
C PHE A 683 -9.75 19.25 9.41
N THR A 684 -9.74 20.42 10.05
CA THR A 684 -9.22 20.54 11.42
C THR A 684 -10.08 21.49 12.23
N PHE A 685 -10.73 20.97 13.26
CA PHE A 685 -11.57 21.76 14.15
C PHE A 685 -11.60 21.20 15.57
N THR A 686 -11.95 22.07 16.52
CA THR A 686 -12.33 21.66 17.86
C THR A 686 -13.84 21.53 17.88
N PRO A 687 -14.39 20.36 18.26
CA PRO A 687 -15.83 20.18 18.38
C PRO A 687 -16.44 21.25 19.31
N HIS A 688 -17.65 21.70 18.98
CA HIS A 688 -18.39 22.59 19.86
C HIS A 688 -18.77 21.88 21.17
N LEU A 689 -18.89 22.64 22.24
CA LEU A 689 -19.47 22.13 23.48
C LEU A 689 -20.93 21.72 23.23
N PRO A 690 -21.47 20.73 23.97
CA PRO A 690 -22.86 20.32 23.86
C PRO A 690 -23.85 21.49 23.97
N ALA A 691 -24.99 21.39 23.29
CA ALA A 691 -26.04 22.40 23.37
C ALA A 691 -26.50 22.59 24.83
N GLY A 692 -26.58 23.85 25.29
CA GLY A 692 -26.93 24.19 26.67
C GLY A 692 -25.76 24.15 27.67
N ALA A 693 -24.52 23.91 27.22
CA ALA A 693 -23.35 23.97 28.10
C ALA A 693 -23.18 25.38 28.70
N VAL A 694 -23.06 25.45 30.03
CA VAL A 694 -22.73 26.67 30.78
C VAL A 694 -21.22 26.73 30.97
N LEU A 695 -20.60 27.84 30.57
CA LEU A 695 -19.17 28.08 30.74
C LEU A 695 -18.95 28.96 31.98
N ASP A 696 -18.40 28.37 33.03
CA ASP A 696 -17.90 29.16 34.16
C ASP A 696 -16.66 29.94 33.72
N ARG A 697 -16.79 31.27 33.70
CA ARG A 697 -15.71 32.18 33.29
C ARG A 697 -14.62 32.37 34.34
N ILE A 698 -14.85 31.84 35.54
CA ILE A 698 -13.93 31.90 36.66
C ILE A 698 -13.21 30.57 36.71
N ASP A 699 -11.87 30.61 36.67
CA ASP A 699 -11.05 29.44 36.92
C ASP A 699 -11.29 28.97 38.37
N THR A 700 -11.93 27.81 38.52
CA THR A 700 -12.33 27.27 39.82
C THR A 700 -11.14 26.84 40.67
N LEU A 701 -9.96 26.68 40.07
CA LEU A 701 -8.72 26.34 40.77
C LEU A 701 -7.87 27.57 41.09
N GLU A 702 -8.22 28.74 40.55
CA GLU A 702 -7.51 29.98 40.84
C GLU A 702 -7.90 30.53 42.21
N THR A 703 -6.93 30.63 43.12
CA THR A 703 -7.17 31.21 44.44
C THR A 703 -7.41 32.73 44.33
N ALA A 704 -8.00 33.33 45.37
CA ALA A 704 -8.17 34.78 45.42
C ALA A 704 -6.81 35.53 45.37
N GLU A 705 -5.75 34.90 45.89
CA GLU A 705 -4.39 35.44 45.90
C GLU A 705 -3.77 35.42 44.50
N ASP A 706 -3.94 34.32 43.75
CA ASP A 706 -3.48 34.21 42.36
C ASP A 706 -4.14 35.27 41.47
N ARG A 707 -5.44 35.55 41.67
CA ARG A 707 -6.15 36.62 40.96
C ARG A 707 -5.56 37.99 41.27
N ALA A 708 -5.30 38.25 42.56
CA ALA A 708 -4.73 39.52 42.99
C ALA A 708 -3.31 39.70 42.43
N GLU A 709 -2.52 38.63 42.38
CA GLU A 709 -1.16 38.66 41.84
C GLU A 709 -1.14 38.83 40.32
N ARG A 710 -1.97 38.09 39.57
CA ARG A 710 -2.12 38.33 38.12
C ARG A 710 -2.60 39.74 37.83
N ARG A 711 -3.50 40.30 38.63
CA ARG A 711 -3.95 41.69 38.49
C ARG A 711 -2.81 42.66 38.75
N ARG A 712 -2.01 42.47 39.81
CA ARG A 712 -0.80 43.27 40.08
C ARG A 712 0.22 43.16 38.95
N GLN A 713 0.47 41.96 38.43
CA GLN A 713 1.39 41.72 37.32
C GLN A 713 0.89 42.37 36.03
N ARG A 714 -0.40 42.25 35.67
CA ARG A 714 -0.97 42.95 34.51
C ARG A 714 -0.88 44.46 34.66
N VAL A 715 -1.19 45.00 35.84
CA VAL A 715 -1.06 46.44 36.11
C VAL A 715 0.39 46.88 35.96
N ARG A 716 1.36 46.14 36.51
CA ARG A 716 2.79 46.39 36.33
C ARG A 716 3.20 46.32 34.86
N LEU A 717 2.73 45.32 34.11
CA LEU A 717 3.06 45.15 32.70
C LEU A 717 2.45 46.28 31.84
N VAL A 718 1.23 46.71 32.15
CA VAL A 718 0.60 47.87 31.51
C VAL A 718 1.36 49.15 31.84
N LEU A 719 1.77 49.36 33.09
CA LEU A 719 2.60 50.49 33.51
C LEU A 719 3.96 50.49 32.78
N VAL A 720 4.63 49.35 32.70
CA VAL A 720 5.91 49.22 31.99
C VAL A 720 5.73 49.49 30.50
N ASN A 721 4.69 48.95 29.86
CA ASN A 721 4.40 49.24 28.45
C ASN A 721 4.00 50.71 28.22
N ALA A 722 3.24 51.32 29.14
CA ALA A 722 2.88 52.73 29.06
C ALA A 722 4.13 53.62 29.20
N VAL A 723 5.02 53.34 30.16
CA VAL A 723 6.30 54.05 30.31
C VAL A 723 7.19 53.84 29.09
N ALA A 724 7.24 52.63 28.53
CA ALA A 724 7.99 52.36 27.30
C ALA A 724 7.41 53.14 26.10
N LEU A 725 6.09 53.18 25.93
CA LEU A 725 5.42 53.95 24.88
C LEU A 725 5.60 55.47 25.07
N ILE A 726 5.57 55.97 26.30
CA ILE A 726 5.85 57.38 26.61
C ILE A 726 7.31 57.68 26.31
N ALA A 727 8.26 56.82 26.69
CA ALA A 727 9.67 56.98 26.38
C ALA A 727 9.95 56.92 24.86
N ILE A 728 9.26 56.03 24.12
CA ILE A 728 9.29 55.99 22.65
C ILE A 728 8.74 57.30 22.07
N TYR A 729 7.58 57.75 22.52
CA TYR A 729 6.96 59.01 22.07
C TYR A 729 7.86 60.22 22.35
N TRP A 730 8.49 60.28 23.53
CA TRP A 730 9.40 61.35 23.92
C TRP A 730 10.70 61.31 23.12
N TYR A 731 11.27 60.12 22.88
CA TYR A 731 12.47 59.95 22.06
C TYR A 731 12.24 60.29 20.59
N VAL A 732 11.09 59.87 20.04
CA VAL A 732 10.68 60.20 18.66
C VAL A 732 10.37 61.71 18.55
N GLY A 733 9.67 62.29 19.52
CA GLY A 733 9.38 63.74 19.55
C GLY A 733 10.62 64.62 19.76
N ALA A 734 11.63 64.14 20.49
CA ALA A 734 12.90 64.86 20.72
C ALA A 734 13.85 64.81 19.50
N LYS A 735 13.83 63.73 18.70
CA LYS A 735 14.64 63.60 17.48
C LYS A 735 13.96 64.12 16.21
N PHE A 736 12.63 64.27 16.22
CA PHE A 736 11.85 64.85 15.13
C PHE A 736 10.97 65.97 15.69
N PRO A 737 11.51 67.17 15.98
CA PRO A 737 10.66 68.33 16.23
C PRO A 737 9.79 68.55 14.98
N HIS A 738 8.50 68.82 15.19
CA HIS A 738 7.52 69.05 14.12
C HIS A 738 8.13 69.77 12.91
N PRO A 739 8.05 69.22 11.69
CA PRO A 739 8.37 70.01 10.52
C PRO A 739 7.34 71.14 10.45
N ALA A 740 7.79 72.38 10.62
CA ALA A 740 6.99 73.59 10.40
C ALA A 740 6.65 73.80 8.92
N GLY A 741 6.29 72.75 8.17
CA GLY A 741 6.24 72.77 6.71
C GLY A 741 5.25 71.81 6.05
N LEU A 742 4.18 71.39 6.73
CA LEU A 742 3.12 70.56 6.12
C LEU A 742 1.74 71.24 6.07
N ALA A 743 1.70 72.58 6.09
CA ALA A 743 0.47 73.33 5.93
C ALA A 743 -0.15 73.36 4.51
N PRO A 744 0.53 73.15 3.36
CA PRO A 744 -0.14 73.32 2.07
C PRO A 744 -0.75 72.05 1.43
N TYR A 745 -0.57 70.84 1.98
CA TYR A 745 -1.00 69.61 1.27
C TYR A 745 -2.34 69.02 1.74
N LEU A 746 -3.07 69.68 2.64
CA LEU A 746 -4.37 69.21 3.14
C LEU A 746 -5.59 69.74 2.36
N HIS A 747 -5.39 70.48 1.26
CA HIS A 747 -6.47 70.98 0.41
C HIS A 747 -6.36 70.49 -1.04
N ALA A 748 -6.47 69.19 -1.28
CA ALA A 748 -6.82 68.65 -2.60
C ALA A 748 -7.28 67.19 -2.52
N TRP A 749 -8.49 66.95 -2.03
CA TRP A 749 -9.26 65.77 -2.43
C TRP A 749 -10.72 66.19 -2.65
N PRO A 750 -11.28 65.99 -3.86
CA PRO A 750 -12.69 66.30 -4.10
C PRO A 750 -13.56 65.29 -3.35
N VAL A 751 -14.49 65.80 -2.54
CA VAL A 751 -15.56 65.04 -1.91
C VAL A 751 -16.53 64.61 -3.01
N GLN A 752 -16.58 63.31 -3.32
CA GLN A 752 -17.74 62.72 -3.96
C GLN A 752 -18.79 62.47 -2.87
N GLU A 753 -19.89 63.23 -2.92
CA GLU A 753 -21.09 63.01 -2.11
C GLU A 753 -21.64 61.60 -2.38
N ALA A 754 -21.60 60.75 -1.35
CA ALA A 754 -22.32 59.49 -1.35
C ALA A 754 -23.81 59.76 -1.11
N ALA A 755 -24.63 59.48 -2.12
CA ALA A 755 -26.08 59.52 -2.04
C ALA A 755 -26.60 58.54 -0.96
N VAL A 756 -27.49 59.05 -0.11
CA VAL A 756 -28.25 58.30 0.90
C VAL A 756 -29.27 57.40 0.20
N PRO A 757 -29.32 56.08 0.47
CA PRO A 757 -30.43 55.24 0.01
C PRO A 757 -31.68 55.47 0.90
N PRO A 758 -32.90 55.53 0.33
CA PRO A 758 -34.11 55.75 1.11
C PRO A 758 -34.47 54.52 1.96
N SER A 759 -34.89 54.79 3.19
CA SER A 759 -35.44 53.84 4.15
C SER A 759 -36.76 53.24 3.64
N ALA A 760 -36.79 51.92 3.52
CA ALA A 760 -38.03 51.18 3.32
C ALA A 760 -38.76 51.02 4.67
N ASN A 761 -39.98 51.53 4.73
CA ASN A 761 -40.96 51.29 5.78
C ASN A 761 -41.26 49.80 5.95
N THR A 762 -41.12 49.29 7.17
CA THR A 762 -41.84 48.10 7.65
C THR A 762 -42.30 48.34 9.08
N ASN A 763 -43.51 48.91 9.20
CA ASN A 763 -44.37 48.71 10.36
C ASN A 763 -45.23 47.48 10.08
N ALA A 764 -45.01 46.39 10.80
CA ALA A 764 -46.02 45.39 11.13
C ALA A 764 -45.46 44.40 12.16
N GLN A 765 -46.00 44.47 13.37
CA GLN A 765 -46.17 43.35 14.29
C GLN A 765 -47.52 43.55 14.99
N PRO A 766 -48.14 42.50 15.56
CA PRO A 766 -47.68 41.11 15.66
C PRO A 766 -48.26 40.15 14.61
#